data_AF-A0A9E3V1N7-F1
#
_entry.id   AF-A0A9E3V1N7-F1
#
_cell.length_a   1.000
_cell.length_b   1.000
_cell.length_c   1.000
_cell.angle_alpha   90.00
_cell.angle_beta   90.00
_cell.angle_gamma   90.00
#
_symmetry.space_group_name_H-M   'P 1'
#
loop_
_entity.id
_entity.type
_entity.pdbx_description
1 polymer ?
#
loop_
_entity_poly.entity_id
_entity_poly.type
_entity_poly.pdbx_seq_one_letter_code
_entity_poly.pdbx_strand_id
1 'polypeptide(L)'
;PFGIALDPLGNLFTCDCHSRPIYQLLRGAYYPSFGKPHDGLGFGPEMMTHDHGSTGIAGIAYYAADHFPANWRDTVFVGNVVTSRINHDRLERHGSTLLARAQPDFLVSDDPWFRPVDIKLGPDGALYVADFYNRIIGHYEVPLTHPGRDRERGRIWRIVYRGPDGRGGPKSPRSDWTSASVAELIQDLAHPNLTVRLKATHQLAQRPGDEPTRAVREALKGAASPWVRMHGLWVLERRKALDDATLAAGTRDPEPGVRVHALRILAERADLAPADRSLVLAGLKDDDAFVQRAAAEALGRHPSSDNLRPLLDLRHAVPAEDTHLRHVVRMALRDQLRPDSAWEQVARMPLSEADTLALADVALGVPSPEAARFLLRQARRLSLGDAMLIGAVHHIARYGPEEAELLDFVRQHRPDDLGHQAALIRAIQQGTQERGGALSPPARDWAVSIIRRLIASAQDSQAKTGLELAGSLKLSEIQEAVVAVAKDRQASEARRAAALTALSQIDPQAGLAILGRILDEVSEPLALRERAATLLAQGNQNAARERLLAVLPQAPGPLQTTIALGLAGTRPGAEALLTLIADGKASARLLQERPVEMRLRAAGPKDLEARLARLRNDLPAADSRLQELLKRRQAGFAAAQGDPARGALVFEKTCAACHQLEGKGARIGPQLDGIGARGADRLMEDILDPNRNVDQAFRMTTLALTDGRIVSGLLLREEGEVLVLADSQGQEVRIPRDMVEERTVSPLSPMPANLADQIDESAFYDLIAYLLSRREPMPTP
;
A
#
# COMPACT_ATOMS: atom_id res chain seq x y z
N PRO A 1 -16.51 -5.47 0.92
CA PRO A 1 -17.37 -5.57 2.12
C PRO A 1 -17.58 -7.04 2.49
N PHE A 2 -17.12 -7.46 3.67
CA PHE A 2 -17.22 -8.86 4.15
C PHE A 2 -18.45 -9.10 5.02
N GLY A 3 -19.52 -8.32 4.81
CA GLY A 3 -20.78 -8.44 5.53
C GLY A 3 -21.57 -7.13 5.44
N ILE A 4 -22.89 -7.21 5.59
CA ILE A 4 -23.79 -6.06 5.66
C ILE A 4 -24.78 -6.26 6.82
N ALA A 5 -25.01 -5.19 7.59
CA ALA A 5 -26.02 -5.08 8.62
C ALA A 5 -26.92 -3.87 8.36
N LEU A 6 -28.12 -3.88 8.94
CA LEU A 6 -29.12 -2.83 8.82
C LEU A 6 -29.59 -2.42 10.21
N ASP A 7 -29.72 -1.11 10.47
CA ASP A 7 -30.41 -0.61 11.66
C ASP A 7 -31.92 -0.40 11.41
N PRO A 8 -32.72 -0.06 12.45
CA PRO A 8 -34.14 0.21 12.29
C PRO A 8 -34.49 1.40 11.37
N LEU A 9 -33.57 2.34 11.14
CA LEU A 9 -33.76 3.48 10.22
C LEU A 9 -33.43 3.10 8.77
N GLY A 10 -32.92 1.88 8.54
CA GLY A 10 -32.48 1.38 7.25
C GLY A 10 -31.08 1.86 6.84
N ASN A 11 -30.26 2.38 7.75
CA ASN A 11 -28.85 2.65 7.47
C ASN A 11 -28.11 1.31 7.29
N LEU A 12 -27.26 1.26 6.27
CA LEU A 12 -26.45 0.08 5.96
C LEU A 12 -25.09 0.22 6.62
N PHE A 13 -24.67 -0.81 7.34
CA PHE A 13 -23.32 -0.92 7.91
C PHE A 13 -22.58 -2.04 7.23
N THR A 14 -21.30 -1.83 6.94
CA THR A 14 -20.41 -2.84 6.40
C THR A 14 -19.17 -2.96 7.26
N CYS A 15 -18.57 -4.14 7.21
CA CYS A 15 -17.18 -4.31 7.60
C CYS A 15 -16.26 -4.49 6.39
N ASP A 16 -15.03 -3.99 6.49
CA ASP A 16 -14.01 -4.08 5.45
C ASP A 16 -12.66 -4.50 6.01
N CYS A 17 -11.86 -5.19 5.19
CA CYS A 17 -10.62 -5.83 5.63
C CYS A 17 -9.34 -5.05 5.33
N HIS A 18 -9.41 -3.79 4.85
CA HIS A 18 -8.19 -3.04 4.51
C HIS A 18 -8.26 -1.53 4.73
N SER A 19 -9.45 -0.97 4.94
CA SER A 19 -9.64 0.46 5.21
C SER A 19 -9.91 0.74 6.69
N ARG A 20 -11.15 0.53 7.13
CA ARG A 20 -11.59 0.57 8.53
C ARG A 20 -12.55 -0.58 8.80
N PRO A 21 -12.57 -1.15 10.02
CA PRO A 21 -13.42 -2.27 10.35
C PRO A 21 -14.93 -2.02 10.17
N ILE A 22 -15.41 -0.79 10.36
CA ILE A 22 -16.85 -0.45 10.30
C ILE A 22 -17.07 0.84 9.51
N TYR A 23 -17.99 0.79 8.54
CA TYR A 23 -18.52 1.96 7.84
C TYR A 23 -20.05 1.93 7.78
N GLN A 24 -20.67 3.10 7.86
CA GLN A 24 -22.05 3.32 7.47
C GLN A 24 -22.03 3.76 6.01
N LEU A 25 -22.68 2.99 5.16
CA LEU A 25 -22.75 3.26 3.74
C LEU A 25 -23.74 4.38 3.46
N LEU A 26 -23.24 5.45 2.86
CA LEU A 26 -24.00 6.56 2.31
C LEU A 26 -24.15 6.32 0.81
N ARG A 27 -25.38 6.40 0.31
CA ARG A 27 -25.65 6.18 -1.12
C ARG A 27 -24.88 7.21 -1.95
N GLY A 28 -24.14 6.73 -2.96
CA GLY A 28 -23.34 7.58 -3.85
C GLY A 28 -21.97 8.00 -3.32
N ALA A 29 -21.64 7.69 -2.05
CA ALA A 29 -20.33 8.01 -1.48
C ALA A 29 -19.23 7.04 -1.96
N TYR A 30 -17.99 7.52 -1.95
CA TYR A 30 -16.80 6.75 -2.31
C TYR A 30 -16.10 6.29 -1.05
N TYR A 31 -15.64 5.05 -1.01
CA TYR A 31 -14.91 4.49 0.13
C TYR A 31 -13.50 4.06 -0.31
N PRO A 32 -12.49 4.20 0.58
CA PRO A 32 -11.11 3.90 0.26
C PRO A 32 -10.94 2.43 -0.14
N SER A 33 -10.12 2.19 -1.15
CA SER A 33 -9.71 0.87 -1.61
C SER A 33 -8.38 1.01 -2.37
N PHE A 34 -7.67 -0.10 -2.60
CA PHE A 34 -6.32 -0.09 -3.18
C PHE A 34 -6.27 0.67 -4.51
N GLY A 35 -5.65 1.84 -4.49
CA GLY A 35 -5.48 2.71 -5.67
C GLY A 35 -6.79 3.29 -6.23
N LYS A 36 -7.93 3.15 -5.54
CA LYS A 36 -9.21 3.68 -6.01
C LYS A 36 -9.31 5.18 -5.69
N PRO A 37 -9.44 6.07 -6.70
CA PRO A 37 -9.63 7.49 -6.45
C PRO A 37 -11.02 7.78 -5.87
N HIS A 38 -11.16 8.92 -5.20
CA HIS A 38 -12.45 9.50 -4.84
C HIS A 38 -12.98 10.39 -5.98
N ASP A 39 -14.21 10.86 -5.82
CA ASP A 39 -14.98 11.67 -6.78
C ASP A 39 -14.77 13.18 -6.66
N GLY A 40 -13.61 13.62 -6.17
CA GLY A 40 -13.36 15.03 -5.84
C GLY A 40 -13.91 15.52 -4.49
N LEU A 41 -14.87 14.84 -3.85
CA LEU A 41 -15.39 15.22 -2.52
C LEU A 41 -14.60 14.61 -1.35
N GLY A 42 -13.64 13.72 -1.64
CA GLY A 42 -13.00 12.87 -0.65
C GLY A 42 -13.80 11.59 -0.40
N PHE A 43 -13.32 10.74 0.51
CA PHE A 43 -14.05 9.53 0.87
C PHE A 43 -15.20 9.80 1.85
N GLY A 44 -16.14 8.85 1.93
CA GLY A 44 -17.19 8.82 2.92
C GLY A 44 -16.62 8.86 4.34
N PRO A 45 -17.34 9.48 5.28
CA PRO A 45 -16.85 9.72 6.63
C PRO A 45 -16.57 8.40 7.37
N GLU A 46 -15.48 8.38 8.13
CA GLU A 46 -15.15 7.27 9.01
C GLU A 46 -16.09 7.23 10.22
N MET A 47 -16.38 6.04 10.71
CA MET A 47 -17.14 5.84 11.95
C MET A 47 -16.25 5.58 13.17
N MET A 48 -14.97 5.22 12.97
CA MET A 48 -14.09 4.79 14.04
C MET A 48 -12.66 5.23 13.82
N THR A 49 -11.97 5.53 14.92
CA THR A 49 -10.56 5.91 14.92
C THR A 49 -9.64 4.81 15.44
N HIS A 50 -10.18 3.77 16.07
CA HIS A 50 -9.43 2.65 16.62
C HIS A 50 -9.30 1.49 15.61
N ASP A 51 -8.47 0.50 15.94
CA ASP A 51 -8.32 -0.76 15.21
C ASP A 51 -8.74 -1.94 16.12
N HIS A 52 -9.16 -3.05 15.53
CA HIS A 52 -9.42 -4.31 16.24
C HIS A 52 -8.19 -5.24 16.27
N GLY A 53 -7.00 -4.68 16.07
CA GLY A 53 -5.73 -5.39 16.10
C GLY A 53 -5.54 -6.36 14.93
N SER A 54 -6.32 -6.23 13.85
CA SER A 54 -6.15 -7.03 12.64
C SER A 54 -6.87 -6.41 11.44
N THR A 55 -6.36 -6.72 10.25
CA THR A 55 -7.01 -6.37 8.99
C THR A 55 -8.01 -7.43 8.53
N GLY A 56 -7.96 -8.67 9.03
CA GLY A 56 -8.88 -9.74 8.62
C GLY A 56 -10.20 -9.70 9.38
N ILE A 57 -11.07 -8.78 8.96
CA ILE A 57 -12.40 -8.58 9.52
C ILE A 57 -13.47 -9.14 8.58
N ALA A 58 -14.44 -9.88 9.14
CA ALA A 58 -15.52 -10.51 8.39
C ALA A 58 -16.81 -10.64 9.24
N GLY A 59 -17.97 -10.50 8.60
CA GLY A 59 -19.25 -10.51 9.27
C GLY A 59 -19.52 -9.22 10.05
N ILE A 60 -20.77 -8.77 10.00
CA ILE A 60 -21.26 -7.68 10.84
C ILE A 60 -22.73 -7.90 11.18
N ALA A 61 -23.08 -7.67 12.44
CA ALA A 61 -24.46 -7.67 12.92
C ALA A 61 -24.73 -6.42 13.75
N TYR A 62 -25.83 -5.74 13.45
CA TYR A 62 -26.41 -4.71 14.32
C TYR A 62 -27.45 -5.36 15.23
N TYR A 63 -27.41 -5.06 16.53
CA TYR A 63 -28.32 -5.68 17.49
C TYR A 63 -29.56 -4.83 17.76
N ALA A 64 -30.61 -5.08 16.98
CA ALA A 64 -31.93 -4.44 17.07
C ALA A 64 -33.00 -5.37 17.68
N ALA A 65 -32.68 -6.12 18.74
CA ALA A 65 -33.62 -6.99 19.44
C ALA A 65 -33.58 -6.70 20.96
N ASP A 66 -34.57 -7.23 21.69
CA ASP A 66 -34.74 -7.01 23.12
C ASP A 66 -34.38 -8.23 23.97
N HIS A 67 -33.90 -9.32 23.36
CA HIS A 67 -33.52 -10.55 24.05
C HIS A 67 -32.26 -10.39 24.92
N PHE A 68 -31.20 -9.76 24.41
CA PHE A 68 -30.04 -9.40 25.21
C PHE A 68 -30.36 -8.18 26.10
N PRO A 69 -29.66 -8.01 27.24
CA PRO A 69 -29.84 -6.86 28.11
C PRO A 69 -29.68 -5.52 27.37
N ALA A 70 -30.31 -4.47 27.89
CA ALA A 70 -30.44 -3.18 27.20
C ALA A 70 -29.09 -2.54 26.80
N ASN A 71 -28.01 -2.82 27.53
CA ASN A 71 -26.67 -2.32 27.21
C ASN A 71 -26.05 -2.96 25.94
N TRP A 72 -26.65 -4.00 25.38
CA TRP A 72 -26.23 -4.63 24.12
C TRP A 72 -27.08 -4.20 22.91
N ARG A 73 -28.04 -3.29 23.12
CA ARG A 73 -28.87 -2.75 22.04
C ARG A 73 -28.12 -1.60 21.36
N ASP A 74 -28.41 -1.39 20.08
CA ASP A 74 -27.83 -0.32 19.27
C ASP A 74 -26.29 -0.40 19.18
N THR A 75 -25.76 -1.62 19.27
CA THR A 75 -24.34 -1.93 19.09
C THR A 75 -24.12 -2.81 17.87
N VAL A 76 -22.86 -2.87 17.41
CA VAL A 76 -22.45 -3.73 16.31
C VAL A 76 -21.45 -4.78 16.79
N PHE A 77 -21.56 -5.97 16.20
CA PHE A 77 -20.67 -7.09 16.41
C PHE A 77 -19.97 -7.44 15.12
N VAL A 78 -18.66 -7.64 15.20
CA VAL A 78 -17.79 -7.79 14.04
C VAL A 78 -16.89 -9.02 14.24
N GLY A 79 -16.85 -9.91 13.25
CA GLY A 79 -16.01 -11.10 13.32
C GLY A 79 -14.56 -10.77 12.97
N ASN A 80 -13.63 -11.31 13.76
CA ASN A 80 -12.20 -11.13 13.57
C ASN A 80 -11.55 -12.49 13.41
N VAL A 81 -11.34 -12.86 12.14
CA VAL A 81 -10.84 -14.19 11.77
C VAL A 81 -9.37 -14.37 12.09
N VAL A 82 -8.60 -13.28 12.23
CA VAL A 82 -7.17 -13.35 12.52
C VAL A 82 -6.93 -13.64 14.00
N THR A 83 -7.73 -13.02 14.86
CA THR A 83 -7.49 -13.08 16.31
C THR A 83 -8.44 -14.01 17.06
N SER A 84 -9.34 -14.71 16.35
CA SER A 84 -10.32 -15.64 16.94
C SER A 84 -11.30 -14.93 17.90
N ARG A 85 -11.80 -13.76 17.48
CA ARG A 85 -12.66 -12.89 18.31
C ARG A 85 -13.92 -12.46 17.59
N ILE A 86 -14.92 -12.09 18.40
CA ILE A 86 -16.02 -11.24 17.97
C ILE A 86 -15.84 -9.91 18.69
N ASN A 87 -15.46 -8.88 17.94
CA ASN A 87 -15.34 -7.52 18.44
C ASN A 87 -16.74 -6.91 18.64
N HIS A 88 -16.80 -5.90 19.50
CA HIS A 88 -18.03 -5.23 19.89
C HIS A 88 -17.81 -3.73 19.97
N ASP A 89 -18.70 -2.99 19.31
CA ASP A 89 -18.67 -1.53 19.30
C ASP A 89 -20.04 -0.96 19.62
N ARG A 90 -20.07 -0.01 20.54
CA ARG A 90 -21.27 0.79 20.79
C ARG A 90 -21.30 1.97 19.84
N LEU A 91 -22.45 2.24 19.24
CA LEU A 91 -22.64 3.39 18.36
C LEU A 91 -23.06 4.62 19.19
N GLU A 92 -22.23 5.66 19.16
CA GLU A 92 -22.53 6.96 19.76
C GLU A 92 -23.04 7.93 18.69
N ARG A 93 -24.16 8.60 18.98
CA ARG A 93 -24.83 9.51 18.04
C ARG A 93 -24.30 10.95 18.18
N HIS A 94 -23.88 11.53 17.05
CA HIS A 94 -23.56 12.95 16.90
C HIS A 94 -24.35 13.50 15.68
N GLY A 95 -25.50 14.12 15.93
CA GLY A 95 -26.45 14.43 14.85
C GLY A 95 -26.94 13.15 14.16
N SER A 96 -26.67 13.00 12.87
CA SER A 96 -26.94 11.81 12.05
C SER A 96 -25.71 10.88 11.90
N THR A 97 -24.57 11.29 12.46
CA THR A 97 -23.32 10.52 12.48
C THR A 97 -23.34 9.53 13.63
N LEU A 98 -22.94 8.29 13.35
CA LEU A 98 -22.78 7.23 14.33
C LEU A 98 -21.29 6.89 14.45
N LEU A 99 -20.70 7.10 15.63
CA LEU A 99 -19.31 6.76 15.92
C LEU A 99 -19.25 5.42 16.66
N ALA A 100 -18.47 4.48 16.14
CA ALA A 100 -18.24 3.19 16.77
C ALA A 100 -17.15 3.32 17.85
N ARG A 101 -17.53 3.08 19.10
CA ARG A 101 -16.66 3.05 20.26
C ARG A 101 -16.40 1.62 20.70
N ALA A 102 -15.13 1.26 20.71
CA ALA A 102 -14.65 -0.02 21.20
C ALA A 102 -15.22 -0.32 22.59
N GLN A 103 -15.70 -1.54 22.75
CA GLN A 103 -16.09 -2.14 24.02
C GLN A 103 -15.21 -3.37 24.26
N PRO A 104 -15.27 -3.99 25.45
CA PRO A 104 -14.71 -5.32 25.64
C PRO A 104 -15.24 -6.29 24.57
N ASP A 105 -14.36 -7.12 24.03
CA ASP A 105 -14.70 -8.12 23.02
C ASP A 105 -15.88 -8.98 23.49
N PHE A 106 -16.84 -9.19 22.58
CA PHE A 106 -18.04 -9.97 22.90
C PHE A 106 -17.71 -11.45 23.14
N LEU A 107 -16.76 -11.98 22.37
CA LEU A 107 -16.29 -13.36 22.49
C LEU A 107 -14.81 -13.43 22.10
N VAL A 108 -14.03 -14.15 22.90
CA VAL A 108 -12.65 -14.54 22.59
C VAL A 108 -12.57 -16.06 22.68
N SER A 109 -12.01 -16.70 21.66
CA SER A 109 -11.78 -18.13 21.65
C SER A 109 -10.29 -18.44 21.78
N ASP A 110 -9.96 -19.41 22.63
CA ASP A 110 -8.65 -20.03 22.76
C ASP A 110 -8.39 -21.11 21.70
N ASP A 111 -9.43 -21.56 20.99
CA ASP A 111 -9.34 -22.44 19.84
C ASP A 111 -8.78 -21.67 18.63
N PRO A 112 -7.52 -21.95 18.20
CA PRO A 112 -6.90 -21.23 17.10
C PRO A 112 -7.51 -21.60 15.74
N TRP A 113 -8.54 -22.45 15.67
CA TRP A 113 -9.31 -22.74 14.45
C TRP A 113 -10.62 -21.95 14.38
N PHE A 114 -11.01 -21.22 15.43
CA PHE A 114 -12.20 -20.38 15.41
C PHE A 114 -12.01 -19.18 14.46
N ARG A 115 -12.85 -19.12 13.42
CA ARG A 115 -12.82 -18.13 12.34
C ARG A 115 -14.22 -17.59 12.08
N PRO A 116 -14.69 -16.59 12.87
CA PRO A 116 -16.01 -16.02 12.69
C PRO A 116 -16.06 -15.21 11.39
N VAL A 117 -16.70 -15.77 10.36
CA VAL A 117 -16.74 -15.20 9.00
C VAL A 117 -18.07 -14.51 8.69
N ASP A 118 -19.14 -14.81 9.42
CA ASP A 118 -20.39 -14.06 9.35
C ASP A 118 -21.11 -14.05 10.70
N ILE A 119 -21.87 -12.99 10.95
CA ILE A 119 -22.65 -12.81 12.17
C ILE A 119 -24.03 -12.27 11.78
N LYS A 120 -25.11 -12.88 12.28
CA LYS A 120 -26.49 -12.43 12.02
C LYS A 120 -27.36 -12.45 13.26
N LEU A 121 -28.23 -11.45 13.38
CA LEU A 121 -29.31 -11.41 14.36
C LEU A 121 -30.47 -12.31 13.89
N GLY A 122 -30.76 -13.37 14.66
CA GLY A 122 -31.88 -14.26 14.42
C GLY A 122 -33.24 -13.66 14.80
N PRO A 123 -34.36 -14.20 14.28
CA PRO A 123 -35.72 -13.74 14.62
C PRO A 123 -36.10 -13.99 16.08
N ASP A 124 -35.39 -14.90 16.75
CA ASP A 124 -35.52 -15.26 18.16
C ASP A 124 -34.73 -14.35 19.11
N GLY A 125 -33.97 -13.39 18.56
CA GLY A 125 -33.11 -12.46 19.28
C GLY A 125 -31.70 -12.98 19.59
N ALA A 126 -31.36 -14.19 19.14
CA ALA A 126 -30.03 -14.76 19.29
C ALA A 126 -29.05 -14.22 18.23
N LEU A 127 -27.75 -14.25 18.54
CA LEU A 127 -26.71 -14.03 17.53
C LEU A 127 -26.25 -15.37 16.96
N TYR A 128 -26.26 -15.48 15.64
CA TYR A 128 -25.76 -16.63 14.90
C TYR A 128 -24.40 -16.29 14.30
N VAL A 129 -23.40 -17.13 14.56
CA VAL A 129 -22.03 -16.94 14.06
C VAL A 129 -21.68 -18.11 13.17
N ALA A 130 -21.36 -17.81 11.91
CA ALA A 130 -20.76 -18.76 11.00
C ALA A 130 -19.25 -18.78 11.24
N ASP A 131 -18.75 -19.95 11.63
CA ASP A 131 -17.34 -20.19 11.88
C ASP A 131 -16.79 -21.12 10.80
N PHE A 132 -15.84 -20.60 10.03
CA PHE A 132 -15.20 -21.30 8.92
C PHE A 132 -14.31 -22.46 9.37
N TYR A 133 -13.98 -22.55 10.66
CA TYR A 133 -13.22 -23.62 11.31
C TYR A 133 -11.96 -24.04 10.54
N ASN A 134 -11.03 -23.09 10.33
CA ASN A 134 -9.87 -23.31 9.47
C ASN A 134 -8.57 -22.82 10.14
N ARG A 135 -7.54 -23.67 10.11
CA ARG A 135 -6.23 -23.36 10.68
C ARG A 135 -5.50 -22.26 9.90
N ILE A 136 -5.66 -22.24 8.58
CA ILE A 136 -4.95 -21.33 7.67
C ILE A 136 -5.90 -20.21 7.25
N ILE A 137 -5.50 -18.96 7.44
CA ILE A 137 -6.36 -17.78 7.26
C ILE A 137 -6.26 -17.28 5.82
N GLY A 138 -5.05 -17.00 5.34
CA GLY A 138 -4.82 -16.35 4.03
C GLY A 138 -4.22 -17.27 2.96
N HIS A 139 -4.40 -16.91 1.68
CA HIS A 139 -3.77 -17.59 0.53
C HIS A 139 -2.25 -17.32 0.41
N TYR A 140 -1.76 -16.29 1.09
CA TYR A 140 -0.37 -15.85 1.10
C TYR A 140 0.51 -16.61 2.11
N GLU A 141 -0.09 -17.31 3.07
CA GLU A 141 0.65 -18.08 4.09
C GLU A 141 1.23 -19.36 3.52
N VAL A 142 0.39 -20.13 2.82
CA VAL A 142 0.73 -21.43 2.21
C VAL A 142 -0.10 -21.65 0.96
N PRO A 143 0.32 -22.54 0.04
CA PRO A 143 -0.44 -22.85 -1.18
C PRO A 143 -1.91 -23.19 -0.93
N LEU A 144 -2.78 -22.89 -1.90
CA LEU A 144 -4.21 -23.22 -1.83
C LEU A 144 -4.49 -24.73 -1.74
N THR A 145 -3.50 -25.56 -2.09
CA THR A 145 -3.51 -27.03 -2.02
C THR A 145 -2.97 -27.57 -0.70
N HIS A 146 -2.54 -26.71 0.23
CA HIS A 146 -1.93 -27.16 1.48
C HIS A 146 -2.93 -28.02 2.31
N PRO A 147 -2.54 -29.23 2.76
CA PRO A 147 -3.46 -30.20 3.38
C PRO A 147 -4.07 -29.72 4.70
N GLY A 148 -3.40 -28.79 5.38
CA GLY A 148 -3.94 -28.15 6.59
C GLY A 148 -5.08 -27.15 6.37
N ARG A 149 -5.56 -26.95 5.12
CA ARG A 149 -6.76 -26.14 4.83
C ARG A 149 -7.97 -27.04 4.94
N ASP A 150 -8.81 -26.81 5.92
CA ASP A 150 -10.09 -27.52 6.03
C ASP A 150 -11.06 -26.99 4.97
N ARG A 151 -11.69 -27.89 4.23
CA ARG A 151 -12.67 -27.59 3.17
C ARG A 151 -14.02 -28.27 3.40
N GLU A 152 -14.13 -29.08 4.46
CA GLU A 152 -15.26 -29.99 4.67
C GLU A 152 -16.05 -29.63 5.92
N ARG A 153 -15.42 -28.97 6.89
CA ARG A 153 -16.03 -28.68 8.20
C ARG A 153 -16.24 -27.18 8.40
N GLY A 154 -17.26 -26.87 9.19
CA GLY A 154 -17.60 -25.53 9.67
C GLY A 154 -18.53 -25.65 10.87
N ARG A 155 -18.70 -24.57 11.62
CA ARG A 155 -19.57 -24.52 12.81
C ARG A 155 -20.56 -23.38 12.69
N ILE A 156 -21.79 -23.58 13.17
CA ILE A 156 -22.75 -22.50 13.40
C ILE A 156 -22.99 -22.40 14.90
N TRP A 157 -22.60 -21.28 15.48
CA TRP A 157 -22.87 -20.98 16.88
C TRP A 157 -24.16 -20.19 17.00
N ARG A 158 -25.00 -20.53 17.97
CA ARG A 158 -26.18 -19.76 18.36
C ARG A 158 -25.97 -19.25 19.79
N ILE A 159 -25.73 -17.96 19.92
CA ILE A 159 -25.42 -17.29 21.18
C ILE A 159 -26.70 -16.67 21.74
N VAL A 160 -27.08 -17.11 22.94
CA VAL A 160 -28.34 -16.75 23.60
C VAL A 160 -28.07 -16.17 24.98
N TYR A 161 -28.86 -15.17 25.38
CA TYR A 161 -28.83 -14.67 26.74
C TYR A 161 -29.85 -15.46 27.57
N ARG A 162 -29.35 -16.19 28.57
CA ARG A 162 -30.20 -17.03 29.43
C ARG A 162 -30.68 -16.34 30.71
N GLY A 163 -30.59 -15.01 30.80
CA GLY A 163 -30.92 -14.31 32.03
C GLY A 163 -29.86 -14.51 33.13
N PRO A 164 -29.97 -13.78 34.25
CA PRO A 164 -29.06 -13.92 35.39
C PRO A 164 -29.14 -15.30 36.06
N ASP A 165 -30.30 -15.96 35.96
CA ASP A 165 -30.59 -17.27 36.56
C ASP A 165 -30.34 -18.46 35.61
N GLY A 166 -29.93 -18.19 34.36
CA GLY A 166 -29.67 -19.20 33.34
C GLY A 166 -30.91 -19.86 32.74
N ARG A 167 -32.12 -19.36 33.04
CA ARG A 167 -33.40 -19.96 32.61
C ARG A 167 -34.14 -19.16 31.53
N GLY A 168 -33.71 -17.94 31.25
CA GLY A 168 -34.15 -17.16 30.10
C GLY A 168 -33.91 -17.91 28.79
N GLY A 169 -34.76 -17.68 27.79
CA GLY A 169 -34.67 -18.33 26.50
C GLY A 169 -35.10 -17.41 25.36
N PRO A 170 -34.52 -17.60 24.17
CA PRO A 170 -34.87 -16.83 22.99
C PRO A 170 -36.32 -17.14 22.57
N LYS A 171 -37.06 -16.11 22.16
CA LYS A 171 -38.47 -16.21 21.78
C LYS A 171 -38.63 -15.69 20.36
N SER A 172 -38.70 -16.62 19.40
CA SER A 172 -39.19 -16.26 18.07
C SER A 172 -40.71 -16.30 18.11
N PRO A 173 -41.42 -15.30 17.55
CA PRO A 173 -42.87 -15.39 17.44
C PRO A 173 -43.28 -16.53 16.48
N ARG A 174 -42.41 -16.91 15.53
CA ARG A 174 -42.70 -17.93 14.50
C ARG A 174 -41.44 -18.68 14.06
N SER A 175 -41.62 -19.88 13.54
CA SER A 175 -40.56 -20.63 12.83
C SER A 175 -40.63 -20.43 11.30
N ASP A 176 -41.82 -20.12 10.78
CA ASP A 176 -42.08 -19.92 9.36
C ASP A 176 -43.09 -18.78 9.15
N TRP A 177 -42.70 -17.77 8.36
CA TRP A 177 -43.53 -16.61 8.02
C TRP A 177 -44.37 -16.83 6.76
N THR A 178 -44.05 -17.84 5.95
CA THR A 178 -44.78 -18.12 4.71
C THR A 178 -46.19 -18.63 5.00
N SER A 179 -46.36 -19.35 6.12
CA SER A 179 -47.63 -19.91 6.59
C SER A 179 -48.46 -19.00 7.51
N ALA A 180 -47.92 -17.86 7.96
CA ALA A 180 -48.64 -16.94 8.85
C ALA A 180 -49.92 -16.38 8.20
N SER A 181 -50.92 -15.94 8.95
CA SER A 181 -52.05 -15.17 8.42
C SER A 181 -51.68 -13.70 8.19
N VAL A 182 -52.47 -12.95 7.42
CA VAL A 182 -52.23 -11.50 7.23
C VAL A 182 -52.31 -10.76 8.57
N ALA A 183 -53.26 -11.10 9.44
CA ALA A 183 -53.40 -10.50 10.76
C ALA A 183 -52.16 -10.72 11.64
N GLU A 184 -51.60 -11.93 11.61
CA GLU A 184 -50.37 -12.28 12.31
C GLU A 184 -49.15 -11.51 11.77
N LEU A 185 -49.05 -11.34 10.45
CA LEU A 185 -47.99 -10.54 9.86
C LEU A 185 -48.09 -9.06 10.24
N ILE A 186 -49.30 -8.50 10.39
CA ILE A 186 -49.51 -7.14 10.90
C ILE A 186 -49.01 -7.01 12.35
N GLN A 187 -49.30 -8.00 13.21
CA GLN A 187 -48.77 -8.02 14.58
C GLN A 187 -47.24 -8.05 14.59
N ASP A 188 -46.63 -8.83 13.70
CA ASP A 188 -45.18 -8.95 13.59
C ASP A 188 -44.50 -7.65 13.11
N LEU A 189 -45.20 -6.74 12.42
CA LEU A 189 -44.68 -5.41 12.10
C LEU A 189 -44.42 -4.54 13.35
N ALA A 190 -45.10 -4.84 14.46
CA ALA A 190 -44.90 -4.17 15.75
C ALA A 190 -43.86 -4.87 16.64
N HIS A 191 -43.15 -5.89 16.14
CA HIS A 191 -42.22 -6.66 16.95
C HIS A 191 -40.91 -5.88 17.22
N PRO A 192 -40.31 -5.95 18.42
CA PRO A 192 -39.07 -5.23 18.75
C PRO A 192 -37.85 -5.67 17.93
N ASN A 193 -37.79 -6.94 17.53
CA ASN A 193 -36.73 -7.48 16.66
C ASN A 193 -36.90 -7.08 15.18
N LEU A 194 -35.94 -6.33 14.63
CA LEU A 194 -35.91 -5.93 13.22
C LEU A 194 -36.00 -7.11 12.25
N THR A 195 -35.38 -8.25 12.55
CA THR A 195 -35.42 -9.43 11.68
C THR A 195 -36.86 -9.95 11.51
N VAL A 196 -37.67 -9.91 12.57
CA VAL A 196 -39.10 -10.29 12.52
C VAL A 196 -39.87 -9.30 11.64
N ARG A 197 -39.67 -7.99 11.86
CA ARG A 197 -40.37 -6.95 11.08
C ARG A 197 -40.05 -7.03 9.59
N LEU A 198 -38.78 -7.27 9.23
CA LEU A 198 -38.37 -7.43 7.83
C LEU A 198 -39.00 -8.66 7.18
N LYS A 199 -39.03 -9.81 7.88
CA LYS A 199 -39.72 -11.01 7.38
C LYS A 199 -41.21 -10.75 7.15
N ALA A 200 -41.89 -10.10 8.10
CA ALA A 200 -43.30 -9.74 7.96
C ALA A 200 -43.54 -8.75 6.81
N THR A 201 -42.70 -7.72 6.69
CA THR A 201 -42.73 -6.75 5.57
C THR A 201 -42.58 -7.44 4.22
N HIS A 202 -41.64 -8.37 4.09
CA HIS A 202 -41.44 -9.13 2.85
C HIS A 202 -42.67 -9.97 2.50
N GLN A 203 -43.24 -10.68 3.46
CA GLN A 203 -44.44 -11.49 3.24
C GLN A 203 -45.65 -10.65 2.86
N LEU A 204 -45.95 -9.58 3.60
CA LEU A 204 -47.08 -8.69 3.29
C LEU A 204 -46.94 -8.05 1.91
N ALA A 205 -45.72 -7.66 1.52
CA ALA A 205 -45.47 -7.06 0.21
C ALA A 205 -45.66 -8.06 -0.94
N GLN A 206 -45.29 -9.34 -0.75
CA GLN A 206 -45.31 -10.36 -1.81
C GLN A 206 -46.60 -11.16 -1.91
N ARG A 207 -47.47 -11.13 -0.89
CA ARG A 207 -48.70 -11.93 -0.89
C ARG A 207 -49.67 -11.52 -2.00
N PRO A 208 -50.31 -12.48 -2.69
CA PRO A 208 -51.33 -12.18 -3.69
C PRO A 208 -52.61 -11.63 -3.05
N GLY A 209 -53.44 -10.99 -3.88
CA GLY A 209 -54.76 -10.46 -3.48
C GLY A 209 -54.70 -9.14 -2.71
N ASP A 210 -55.87 -8.55 -2.44
CA ASP A 210 -55.96 -7.19 -1.85
C ASP A 210 -55.99 -7.19 -0.32
N GLU A 211 -56.19 -8.35 0.31
CA GLU A 211 -56.25 -8.48 1.77
C GLU A 211 -55.04 -7.85 2.48
N PRO A 212 -53.77 -8.09 2.08
CA PRO A 212 -52.62 -7.46 2.73
C PRO A 212 -52.65 -5.93 2.62
N THR A 213 -53.00 -5.39 1.45
CA THR A 213 -53.10 -3.94 1.23
C THR A 213 -54.16 -3.32 2.14
N ARG A 214 -55.36 -3.93 2.19
CA ARG A 214 -56.46 -3.48 3.04
C ARG A 214 -56.10 -3.55 4.51
N ALA A 215 -55.48 -4.65 4.95
CA ALA A 215 -55.08 -4.85 6.33
C ALA A 215 -54.00 -3.86 6.77
N VAL A 216 -53.00 -3.57 5.93
CA VAL A 216 -51.98 -2.55 6.24
C VAL A 216 -52.60 -1.16 6.29
N ARG A 217 -53.46 -0.79 5.33
CA ARG A 217 -54.16 0.50 5.37
C ARG A 217 -54.97 0.67 6.64
N GLU A 218 -55.63 -0.39 7.10
CA GLU A 218 -56.36 -0.37 8.37
C GLU A 218 -55.43 -0.27 9.58
N ALA A 219 -54.32 -1.02 9.58
CA ALA A 219 -53.33 -1.00 10.65
C ALA A 219 -52.61 0.35 10.79
N LEU A 220 -52.58 1.16 9.72
CA LEU A 220 -52.07 2.53 9.76
C LEU A 220 -53.09 3.54 10.33
N LYS A 221 -54.37 3.19 10.44
CA LYS A 221 -55.39 4.03 11.06
C LYS A 221 -55.34 3.85 12.59
N GLY A 222 -55.37 4.96 13.33
CA GLY A 222 -55.36 4.96 14.80
C GLY A 222 -53.95 5.01 15.42
N ALA A 223 -53.83 4.63 16.69
CA ALA A 223 -52.59 4.72 17.47
C ALA A 223 -51.62 3.56 17.19
N ALA A 224 -51.30 3.31 15.91
CA ALA A 224 -50.34 2.28 15.50
C ALA A 224 -48.96 2.53 16.11
N SER A 225 -48.16 1.49 16.36
CA SER A 225 -46.76 1.70 16.78
C SER A 225 -45.95 2.35 15.65
N PRO A 226 -44.88 3.10 15.96
CA PRO A 226 -44.08 3.71 14.91
C PRO A 226 -43.47 2.69 13.95
N TRP A 227 -43.12 1.49 14.42
CA TRP A 227 -42.61 0.43 13.55
C TRP A 227 -43.65 -0.06 12.53
N VAL A 228 -44.92 -0.19 12.93
CA VAL A 228 -46.02 -0.51 11.99
C VAL A 228 -46.15 0.58 10.94
N ARG A 229 -46.03 1.86 11.33
CA ARG A 229 -46.07 2.98 10.39
C ARG A 229 -44.90 2.96 9.42
N MET A 230 -43.66 2.81 9.91
CA MET A 230 -42.45 2.71 9.08
C MET A 230 -42.55 1.58 8.06
N HIS A 231 -42.81 0.35 8.52
CA HIS A 231 -42.85 -0.82 7.65
C HIS A 231 -44.11 -0.84 6.77
N GLY A 232 -45.24 -0.37 7.27
CA GLY A 232 -46.51 -0.28 6.53
C GLY A 232 -46.40 0.63 5.31
N LEU A 233 -45.71 1.77 5.42
CA LEU A 233 -45.40 2.63 4.27
C LEU A 233 -44.65 1.87 3.18
N TRP A 234 -43.61 1.11 3.54
CA TRP A 234 -42.85 0.29 2.57
C TRP A 234 -43.66 -0.87 1.99
N VAL A 235 -44.54 -1.49 2.77
CA VAL A 235 -45.45 -2.52 2.24
C VAL A 235 -46.37 -1.92 1.19
N LEU A 236 -47.02 -0.79 1.49
CA LEU A 236 -47.92 -0.13 0.54
C LEU A 236 -47.17 0.36 -0.71
N GLU A 237 -45.97 0.91 -0.55
CA GLU A 237 -45.13 1.37 -1.67
C GLU A 237 -44.77 0.20 -2.61
N ARG A 238 -44.25 -0.90 -2.05
CA ARG A 238 -43.86 -2.09 -2.84
C ARG A 238 -45.05 -2.78 -3.51
N ARG A 239 -46.25 -2.55 -3.01
CA ARG A 239 -47.52 -3.02 -3.61
C ARG A 239 -48.16 -2.00 -4.55
N LYS A 240 -47.50 -0.86 -4.80
CA LYS A 240 -48.02 0.25 -5.61
C LYS A 240 -49.38 0.76 -5.13
N ALA A 241 -49.58 0.74 -3.81
CA ALA A 241 -50.83 1.09 -3.15
C ALA A 241 -50.64 2.16 -2.07
N LEU A 242 -49.48 2.82 -2.01
CA LEU A 242 -49.26 3.97 -1.14
C LEU A 242 -49.79 5.23 -1.84
N ASP A 243 -50.81 5.86 -1.25
CA ASP A 243 -51.33 7.13 -1.76
C ASP A 243 -50.58 8.33 -1.16
N ASP A 244 -50.66 9.46 -1.87
CA ASP A 244 -49.93 10.68 -1.52
C ASP A 244 -50.37 11.27 -0.17
N ALA A 245 -51.63 11.08 0.23
CA ALA A 245 -52.12 11.54 1.53
C ALA A 245 -51.45 10.78 2.68
N THR A 246 -51.35 9.45 2.56
CA THR A 246 -50.68 8.59 3.53
C THR A 246 -49.18 8.87 3.58
N LEU A 247 -48.53 9.06 2.43
CA LEU A 247 -47.12 9.41 2.36
C LEU A 247 -46.83 10.78 2.97
N ALA A 248 -47.64 11.80 2.65
CA ALA A 248 -47.53 13.14 3.22
C ALA A 248 -47.71 13.13 4.74
N ALA A 249 -48.66 12.34 5.26
CA ALA A 249 -48.81 12.14 6.70
C ALA A 249 -47.54 11.52 7.32
N GLY A 250 -46.91 10.56 6.65
CA GLY A 250 -45.64 9.96 7.09
C GLY A 250 -44.50 10.98 7.19
N THR A 251 -44.42 11.96 6.29
CA THR A 251 -43.39 13.03 6.37
C THR A 251 -43.60 14.03 7.51
N ARG A 252 -44.77 14.01 8.16
CA ARG A 252 -45.15 14.89 9.27
C ARG A 252 -45.39 14.11 10.57
N ASP A 253 -45.04 12.84 10.58
CA ASP A 253 -45.26 11.95 11.71
C ASP A 253 -44.46 12.43 12.94
N PRO A 254 -45.01 12.33 14.17
CA PRO A 254 -44.27 12.70 15.37
C PRO A 254 -42.98 11.89 15.57
N GLU A 255 -42.92 10.65 15.09
CA GLU A 255 -41.71 9.82 15.19
C GLU A 255 -40.72 10.15 14.06
N PRO A 256 -39.48 10.58 14.37
CA PRO A 256 -38.47 10.88 13.36
C PRO A 256 -38.18 9.71 12.41
N GLY A 257 -38.16 8.47 12.91
CA GLY A 257 -37.96 7.30 12.07
C GLY A 257 -39.03 7.11 10.98
N VAL A 258 -40.29 7.47 11.26
CA VAL A 258 -41.36 7.40 10.24
C VAL A 258 -41.12 8.46 9.17
N ARG A 259 -40.73 9.68 9.58
CA ARG A 259 -40.35 10.75 8.64
C ARG A 259 -39.15 10.35 7.76
N VAL A 260 -38.12 9.74 8.34
CA VAL A 260 -36.96 9.20 7.60
C VAL A 260 -37.41 8.20 6.53
N HIS A 261 -38.25 7.23 6.88
CA HIS A 261 -38.71 6.23 5.91
C HIS A 261 -39.61 6.82 4.82
N ALA A 262 -40.48 7.77 5.15
CA ALA A 262 -41.30 8.48 4.17
C ALA A 262 -40.45 9.27 3.16
N LEU A 263 -39.43 10.00 3.64
CA LEU A 263 -38.50 10.73 2.77
C LEU A 263 -37.64 9.80 1.91
N ARG A 264 -37.25 8.62 2.42
CA ARG A 264 -36.56 7.60 1.63
C ARG A 264 -37.44 7.02 0.52
N ILE A 265 -38.73 6.84 0.77
CA ILE A 265 -39.68 6.44 -0.29
C ILE A 265 -39.72 7.51 -1.38
N LEU A 266 -39.80 8.80 -1.01
CA LEU A 266 -39.74 9.92 -1.96
C LEU A 266 -38.41 9.94 -2.75
N ALA A 267 -37.30 9.58 -2.11
CA ALA A 267 -36.00 9.46 -2.77
C ALA A 267 -35.97 8.33 -3.83
N GLU A 268 -36.74 7.25 -3.65
CA GLU A 268 -36.81 6.12 -4.60
C GLU A 268 -37.81 6.33 -5.75
N ARG A 269 -38.68 7.34 -5.68
CA ARG A 269 -39.54 7.71 -6.82
C ARG A 269 -38.67 8.12 -8.02
N ALA A 270 -39.16 7.88 -9.23
CA ALA A 270 -38.44 8.22 -10.46
C ALA A 270 -38.34 9.74 -10.66
N ASP A 271 -39.44 10.45 -10.40
CA ASP A 271 -39.54 11.90 -10.44
C ASP A 271 -40.13 12.43 -9.14
N LEU A 272 -39.79 13.67 -8.79
CA LEU A 272 -40.31 14.35 -7.61
C LEU A 272 -41.32 15.42 -8.02
N ALA A 273 -42.61 15.09 -7.91
CA ALA A 273 -43.70 16.03 -8.20
C ALA A 273 -43.60 17.28 -7.30
N PRO A 274 -44.14 18.46 -7.70
CA PRO A 274 -44.04 19.68 -6.91
C PRO A 274 -44.54 19.56 -5.45
N ALA A 275 -45.61 18.78 -5.24
CA ALA A 275 -46.13 18.49 -3.91
C ALA A 275 -45.12 17.68 -3.07
N ASP A 276 -44.58 16.61 -3.64
CA ASP A 276 -43.55 15.77 -3.01
C ASP A 276 -42.28 16.56 -2.71
N ARG A 277 -41.84 17.39 -3.65
CA ARG A 277 -40.68 18.27 -3.49
C ARG A 277 -40.86 19.20 -2.29
N SER A 278 -42.06 19.74 -2.11
CA SER A 278 -42.38 20.58 -0.96
C SER A 278 -42.26 19.82 0.37
N LEU A 279 -42.62 18.53 0.40
CA LEU A 279 -42.43 17.68 1.58
C LEU A 279 -40.94 17.41 1.85
N VAL A 280 -40.15 17.12 0.81
CA VAL A 280 -38.70 16.92 0.96
C VAL A 280 -38.00 18.19 1.44
N LEU A 281 -38.36 19.35 0.89
CA LEU A 281 -37.81 20.65 1.32
C LEU A 281 -38.14 20.96 2.78
N ALA A 282 -39.33 20.58 3.26
CA ALA A 282 -39.67 20.72 4.68
C ALA A 282 -38.77 19.83 5.55
N GLY A 283 -38.43 18.62 5.09
CA GLY A 283 -37.53 17.71 5.79
C GLY A 283 -36.10 18.24 5.97
N LEU A 284 -35.62 19.14 5.11
CA LEU A 284 -34.31 19.82 5.32
C LEU A 284 -34.30 20.72 6.57
N LYS A 285 -35.48 21.14 7.04
CA LYS A 285 -35.67 22.04 8.19
C LYS A 285 -36.17 21.31 9.44
N ASP A 286 -36.17 19.98 9.41
CA ASP A 286 -36.60 19.15 10.53
C ASP A 286 -35.65 19.28 11.73
N ASP A 287 -36.13 19.09 12.95
CA ASP A 287 -35.29 19.12 14.16
C ASP A 287 -34.38 17.89 14.29
N ASP A 288 -34.70 16.78 13.61
CA ASP A 288 -33.90 15.55 13.64
C ASP A 288 -32.95 15.44 12.44
N ALA A 289 -31.64 15.32 12.73
CA ALA A 289 -30.59 15.25 11.71
C ALA A 289 -30.69 14.03 10.76
N PHE A 290 -31.29 12.90 11.18
CA PHE A 290 -31.53 11.79 10.25
C PHE A 290 -32.62 12.12 9.24
N VAL A 291 -33.63 12.91 9.63
CA VAL A 291 -34.67 13.40 8.72
C VAL A 291 -34.07 14.39 7.73
N GLN A 292 -33.25 15.34 8.20
CA GLN A 292 -32.49 16.25 7.35
C GLN A 292 -31.61 15.48 6.34
N ARG A 293 -30.92 14.41 6.79
CA ARG A 293 -30.08 13.58 5.91
C ARG A 293 -30.89 12.85 4.85
N ALA A 294 -32.04 12.27 5.20
CA ALA A 294 -32.92 11.62 4.25
C ALA A 294 -33.48 12.60 3.21
N ALA A 295 -33.83 13.83 3.64
CA ALA A 295 -34.29 14.89 2.73
C ALA A 295 -33.18 15.34 1.77
N ALA A 296 -31.96 15.55 2.27
CA ALA A 296 -30.81 15.93 1.44
C ALA A 296 -30.48 14.83 0.41
N GLU A 297 -30.53 13.55 0.81
CA GLU A 297 -30.35 12.41 -0.10
C GLU A 297 -31.44 12.38 -1.20
N ALA A 298 -32.70 12.64 -0.85
CA ALA A 298 -33.78 12.73 -1.81
C ALA A 298 -33.54 13.85 -2.84
N LEU A 299 -33.17 15.06 -2.42
CA LEU A 299 -32.87 16.15 -3.37
C LEU A 299 -31.62 15.87 -4.23
N GLY A 300 -30.62 15.17 -3.70
CA GLY A 300 -29.44 14.75 -4.48
C GLY A 300 -29.83 13.81 -5.63
N ARG A 301 -30.85 12.98 -5.44
CA ARG A 301 -31.39 12.09 -6.48
C ARG A 301 -32.32 12.76 -7.48
N HIS A 302 -32.83 13.95 -7.13
CA HIS A 302 -33.75 14.73 -7.94
C HIS A 302 -33.17 16.12 -8.26
N PRO A 303 -32.10 16.22 -9.07
CA PRO A 303 -31.44 17.48 -9.35
C PRO A 303 -32.38 18.53 -9.93
N SER A 304 -32.42 19.69 -9.28
CA SER A 304 -33.09 20.90 -9.71
C SER A 304 -32.32 22.07 -9.15
N SER A 305 -32.05 23.06 -9.99
CA SER A 305 -31.27 24.23 -9.58
C SER A 305 -31.94 25.04 -8.45
N ASP A 306 -33.27 24.92 -8.29
CA ASP A 306 -34.03 25.48 -7.16
C ASP A 306 -33.70 24.83 -5.81
N ASN A 307 -33.00 23.69 -5.79
CA ASN A 307 -32.56 23.03 -4.56
C ASN A 307 -31.24 23.62 -4.01
N LEU A 308 -30.51 24.42 -4.79
CA LEU A 308 -29.19 24.95 -4.40
C LEU A 308 -29.27 25.78 -3.11
N ARG A 309 -30.17 26.77 -3.03
CA ARG A 309 -30.30 27.63 -1.85
C ARG A 309 -30.70 26.85 -0.58
N PRO A 310 -31.76 26.02 -0.58
CA PRO A 310 -32.09 25.19 0.58
C PRO A 310 -30.97 24.26 1.04
N LEU A 311 -30.21 23.66 0.10
CA LEU A 311 -29.08 22.79 0.45
C LEU A 311 -27.88 23.58 0.98
N LEU A 312 -27.62 24.79 0.49
CA LEU A 312 -26.60 25.68 1.04
C LEU A 312 -26.97 26.16 2.45
N ASP A 313 -28.24 26.50 2.68
CA ASP A 313 -28.72 26.85 4.02
C ASP A 313 -28.50 25.71 5.00
N LEU A 314 -28.86 24.48 4.60
CA LEU A 314 -28.58 23.29 5.41
C LEU A 314 -27.07 23.09 5.60
N ARG A 315 -26.25 23.21 4.53
CA ARG A 315 -24.79 23.05 4.61
C ARG A 315 -24.15 23.92 5.70
N HIS A 316 -24.63 25.16 5.85
CA HIS A 316 -24.13 26.10 6.86
C HIS A 316 -24.67 25.83 8.26
N ALA A 317 -25.88 25.26 8.37
CA ALA A 317 -26.49 24.91 9.65
C ALA A 317 -25.93 23.62 10.26
N VAL A 318 -25.35 22.71 9.44
CA VAL A 318 -24.92 21.39 9.93
C VAL A 318 -23.66 21.49 10.80
N PRO A 319 -23.72 21.01 12.07
CA PRO A 319 -22.57 20.98 12.97
C PRO A 319 -21.37 20.22 12.40
N ALA A 320 -20.16 20.63 12.76
CA ALA A 320 -18.93 20.05 12.21
C ALA A 320 -18.77 18.55 12.52
N GLU A 321 -19.28 18.12 13.67
CA GLU A 321 -19.28 16.74 14.16
C GLU A 321 -20.25 15.81 13.43
N ASP A 322 -21.27 16.33 12.75
CA ASP A 322 -22.19 15.51 11.94
C ASP A 322 -21.63 15.29 10.53
N THR A 323 -20.52 14.56 10.47
CA THR A 323 -19.77 14.28 9.24
C THR A 323 -20.61 13.59 8.16
N HIS A 324 -21.57 12.74 8.54
CA HIS A 324 -22.46 12.03 7.62
C HIS A 324 -23.47 12.97 6.95
N LEU A 325 -24.16 13.82 7.71
CA LEU A 325 -25.06 14.80 7.12
C LEU A 325 -24.28 15.80 6.26
N ARG A 326 -23.12 16.29 6.75
CA ARG A 326 -22.24 17.17 5.97
C ARG A 326 -21.84 16.54 4.63
N HIS A 327 -21.48 15.26 4.63
CA HIS A 327 -21.07 14.56 3.41
C HIS A 327 -22.27 14.35 2.45
N VAL A 328 -23.44 13.97 2.95
CA VAL A 328 -24.66 13.83 2.12
C VAL A 328 -25.07 15.17 1.51
N VAL A 329 -25.05 16.27 2.26
CA VAL A 329 -25.37 17.60 1.74
C VAL A 329 -24.37 18.05 0.68
N ARG A 330 -23.07 17.74 0.85
CA ARG A 330 -22.04 18.00 -0.19
C ARG A 330 -22.33 17.22 -1.46
N MET A 331 -22.66 15.93 -1.36
CA MET A 331 -23.03 15.12 -2.52
C MET A 331 -24.29 15.67 -3.19
N ALA A 332 -25.32 16.02 -2.42
CA ALA A 332 -26.55 16.59 -2.94
C ALA A 332 -26.30 17.91 -3.70
N LEU A 333 -25.48 18.81 -3.15
CA LEU A 333 -25.05 20.05 -3.80
C LEU A 333 -24.27 19.78 -5.09
N ARG A 334 -23.28 18.87 -5.06
CA ARG A 334 -22.54 18.44 -6.27
C ARG A 334 -23.51 17.95 -7.34
N ASP A 335 -24.48 17.13 -6.96
CA ASP A 335 -25.42 16.53 -7.91
C ASP A 335 -26.36 17.60 -8.53
N GLN A 336 -26.67 18.68 -7.80
CA GLN A 336 -27.37 19.84 -8.39
C GLN A 336 -26.55 20.58 -9.46
N LEU A 337 -25.22 20.51 -9.38
CA LEU A 337 -24.28 21.20 -10.28
C LEU A 337 -23.87 20.39 -11.51
N ARG A 338 -24.27 19.11 -11.59
CA ARG A 338 -23.94 18.24 -12.73
C ARG A 338 -24.54 18.70 -14.06
N PRO A 339 -25.79 19.20 -14.13
CA PRO A 339 -26.33 19.76 -15.37
C PRO A 339 -25.65 21.09 -15.70
N ASP A 340 -25.23 21.30 -16.95
CA ASP A 340 -24.56 22.53 -17.38
C ASP A 340 -25.40 23.79 -17.11
N SER A 341 -26.73 23.69 -17.24
CA SER A 341 -27.67 24.77 -16.96
C SER A 341 -27.65 25.25 -15.51
N ALA A 342 -27.19 24.43 -14.56
CA ALA A 342 -27.09 24.83 -13.15
C ALA A 342 -26.08 25.98 -12.95
N TRP A 343 -25.03 26.04 -13.76
CA TRP A 343 -24.00 27.07 -13.66
C TRP A 343 -24.50 28.45 -14.09
N GLU A 344 -25.49 28.53 -14.98
CA GLU A 344 -26.16 29.78 -15.31
C GLU A 344 -26.93 30.34 -14.12
N GLN A 345 -27.57 29.47 -13.34
CA GLN A 345 -28.27 29.87 -12.12
C GLN A 345 -27.30 30.27 -11.01
N VAL A 346 -26.21 29.52 -10.82
CA VAL A 346 -25.13 29.90 -9.88
C VAL A 346 -24.59 31.29 -10.18
N ALA A 347 -24.44 31.65 -11.46
CA ALA A 347 -23.96 32.97 -11.86
C ALA A 347 -24.93 34.12 -11.56
N ARG A 348 -26.24 33.84 -11.48
CA ARG A 348 -27.30 34.84 -11.20
C ARG A 348 -27.69 34.91 -9.71
N MET A 349 -27.34 33.89 -8.94
CA MET A 349 -27.73 33.76 -7.55
C MET A 349 -26.89 34.69 -6.65
N PRO A 350 -27.49 35.41 -5.68
CA PRO A 350 -26.72 36.12 -4.67
C PRO A 350 -26.04 35.11 -3.74
N LEU A 351 -24.71 35.04 -3.82
CA LEU A 351 -23.89 34.14 -3.02
C LEU A 351 -23.07 34.92 -2.01
N SER A 352 -23.13 34.51 -0.75
CA SER A 352 -22.15 34.94 0.25
C SER A 352 -20.77 34.33 -0.03
N GLU A 353 -19.74 34.82 0.64
CA GLU A 353 -18.41 34.18 0.60
C GLU A 353 -18.47 32.72 1.08
N ALA A 354 -19.21 32.46 2.17
CA ALA A 354 -19.42 31.11 2.69
C ALA A 354 -20.14 30.20 1.66
N ASP A 355 -21.16 30.70 0.98
CA ASP A 355 -21.84 29.94 -0.09
C ASP A 355 -20.87 29.63 -1.24
N THR A 356 -20.06 30.60 -1.63
CA THR A 356 -19.10 30.47 -2.73
C THR A 356 -18.04 29.42 -2.41
N LEU A 357 -17.52 29.42 -1.17
CA LEU A 357 -16.59 28.40 -0.69
C LEU A 357 -17.25 27.00 -0.62
N ALA A 358 -18.50 26.92 -0.18
CA ALA A 358 -19.25 25.66 -0.16
C ALA A 358 -19.48 25.09 -1.57
N LEU A 359 -19.77 25.96 -2.56
CA LEU A 359 -19.89 25.55 -3.97
C LEU A 359 -18.54 25.17 -4.56
N ALA A 360 -17.46 25.88 -4.23
CA ALA A 360 -16.11 25.54 -4.68
C ALA A 360 -15.65 24.16 -4.16
N ASP A 361 -15.96 23.84 -2.88
CA ASP A 361 -15.71 22.53 -2.28
C ASP A 361 -16.37 21.39 -3.08
N VAL A 362 -17.62 21.55 -3.50
CA VAL A 362 -18.34 20.50 -4.23
C VAL A 362 -18.09 20.50 -5.73
N ALA A 363 -17.67 21.64 -6.31
CA ALA A 363 -17.32 21.77 -7.72
C ALA A 363 -16.14 20.86 -8.11
N LEU A 364 -15.24 20.56 -7.17
CA LEU A 364 -14.15 19.59 -7.38
C LEU A 364 -14.65 18.21 -7.82
N GLY A 365 -15.89 17.85 -7.46
CA GLY A 365 -16.54 16.61 -7.88
C GLY A 365 -17.44 16.70 -9.10
N VAL A 366 -17.46 17.83 -9.80
CA VAL A 366 -18.24 18.03 -11.03
C VAL A 366 -17.27 18.06 -12.21
N PRO A 367 -17.09 16.97 -12.97
CA PRO A 367 -16.07 16.88 -14.00
C PRO A 367 -16.48 17.63 -15.28
N SER A 368 -16.55 18.97 -15.23
CA SER A 368 -16.97 19.81 -16.35
C SER A 368 -16.10 21.08 -16.53
N PRO A 369 -16.01 21.64 -17.75
CA PRO A 369 -15.38 22.93 -18.01
C PRO A 369 -15.98 24.08 -17.18
N GLU A 370 -17.28 24.06 -16.93
CA GLU A 370 -18.01 25.08 -16.20
C GLU A 370 -17.57 25.13 -14.72
N ALA A 371 -17.39 23.95 -14.12
CA ALA A 371 -16.84 23.83 -12.77
C ALA A 371 -15.41 24.35 -12.70
N ALA A 372 -14.56 24.01 -13.68
CA ALA A 372 -13.19 24.53 -13.78
C ALA A 372 -13.16 26.07 -13.89
N ARG A 373 -13.99 26.66 -14.78
CA ARG A 373 -14.10 28.13 -14.89
C ARG A 373 -14.56 28.78 -13.59
N PHE A 374 -15.54 28.17 -12.91
CA PHE A 374 -15.99 28.65 -11.61
C PHE A 374 -14.84 28.64 -10.59
N LEU A 375 -14.13 27.51 -10.45
CA LEU A 375 -13.01 27.36 -9.53
C LEU A 375 -11.89 28.37 -9.80
N LEU A 376 -11.52 28.60 -11.07
CA LEU A 376 -10.50 29.57 -11.45
C LEU A 376 -10.91 31.00 -11.06
N ARG A 377 -12.18 31.37 -11.32
CA ARG A 377 -12.70 32.67 -10.90
C ARG A 377 -12.67 32.84 -9.38
N GLN A 378 -13.03 31.81 -8.62
CA GLN A 378 -13.03 31.89 -7.15
C GLN A 378 -11.62 31.89 -6.56
N ALA A 379 -10.69 31.10 -7.11
CA ALA A 379 -9.30 31.10 -6.68
C ALA A 379 -8.61 32.47 -6.83
N ARG A 380 -9.05 33.27 -7.82
CA ARG A 380 -8.58 34.65 -8.01
C ARG A 380 -9.22 35.67 -7.05
N ARG A 381 -10.43 35.40 -6.56
CA ARG A 381 -11.22 36.34 -5.76
C ARG A 381 -11.15 36.07 -4.25
N LEU A 382 -10.98 34.81 -3.87
CA LEU A 382 -11.06 34.34 -2.49
C LEU A 382 -9.73 33.73 -2.05
N SER A 383 -9.47 33.79 -0.75
CA SER A 383 -8.36 33.05 -0.14
C SER A 383 -8.79 31.61 0.09
N LEU A 384 -8.41 30.70 -0.81
CA LEU A 384 -8.62 29.27 -0.64
C LEU A 384 -7.49 28.68 0.21
N GLY A 385 -7.82 27.77 1.14
CA GLY A 385 -6.81 26.99 1.85
C GLY A 385 -6.02 26.09 0.91
N ASP A 386 -4.76 25.80 1.23
CA ASP A 386 -3.79 25.12 0.34
C ASP A 386 -4.31 23.84 -0.29
N ALA A 387 -4.96 22.97 0.50
CA ALA A 387 -5.52 21.72 -0.01
C ALA A 387 -6.62 21.94 -1.07
N MET A 388 -7.51 22.91 -0.83
CA MET A 388 -8.57 23.25 -1.77
C MET A 388 -8.00 23.93 -3.02
N LEU A 389 -6.99 24.79 -2.87
CA LEU A 389 -6.34 25.45 -3.99
C LEU A 389 -5.63 24.45 -4.90
N ILE A 390 -4.86 23.52 -4.32
CA ILE A 390 -4.17 22.46 -5.08
C ILE A 390 -5.20 21.58 -5.81
N GLY A 391 -6.28 21.19 -5.13
CA GLY A 391 -7.38 20.45 -5.74
C GLY A 391 -8.05 21.22 -6.88
N ALA A 392 -8.28 22.53 -6.71
CA ALA A 392 -8.84 23.39 -7.73
C ALA A 392 -7.90 23.50 -8.95
N VAL A 393 -6.61 23.71 -8.75
CA VAL A 393 -5.62 23.80 -9.83
C VAL A 393 -5.52 22.48 -10.60
N HIS A 394 -5.52 21.34 -9.90
CA HIS A 394 -5.58 20.01 -10.53
C HIS A 394 -6.86 19.84 -11.37
N HIS A 395 -8.01 20.20 -10.80
CA HIS A 395 -9.30 20.12 -11.48
C HIS A 395 -9.36 21.04 -12.72
N ILE A 396 -8.88 22.28 -12.62
CA ILE A 396 -8.84 23.24 -13.72
C ILE A 396 -7.89 22.73 -14.82
N ALA A 397 -6.71 22.21 -14.47
CA ALA A 397 -5.80 21.64 -15.47
C ALA A 397 -6.40 20.43 -16.19
N ARG A 398 -7.22 19.63 -15.50
CA ARG A 398 -7.88 18.44 -16.05
C ARG A 398 -9.07 18.78 -16.96
N TYR A 399 -9.97 19.65 -16.52
CA TYR A 399 -11.26 19.89 -17.19
C TYR A 399 -11.40 21.27 -17.83
N GLY A 400 -10.56 22.23 -17.45
CA GLY A 400 -10.62 23.62 -17.89
C GLY A 400 -9.99 23.84 -19.28
N PRO A 401 -10.62 24.65 -20.15
CA PRO A 401 -10.03 25.05 -21.41
C PRO A 401 -9.06 26.24 -21.29
N GLU A 402 -9.11 27.06 -20.23
CA GLU A 402 -8.33 28.29 -20.08
C GLU A 402 -6.94 28.09 -19.42
N GLU A 403 -6.05 27.32 -20.06
CA GLU A 403 -4.71 27.05 -19.51
C GLU A 403 -3.87 28.31 -19.26
N ALA A 404 -3.90 29.29 -20.18
CA ALA A 404 -3.15 30.53 -20.06
C ALA A 404 -3.53 31.31 -18.79
N GLU A 405 -4.83 31.40 -18.51
CA GLU A 405 -5.36 32.08 -17.34
C GLU A 405 -4.99 31.38 -16.03
N LEU A 406 -5.00 30.04 -16.03
CA LEU A 406 -4.53 29.25 -14.90
C LEU A 406 -3.05 29.52 -14.63
N LEU A 407 -2.21 29.50 -15.67
CA LEU A 407 -0.77 29.74 -15.55
C LEU A 407 -0.47 31.13 -15.00
N ASP A 408 -1.16 32.16 -15.49
CA ASP A 408 -0.99 33.53 -15.00
C ASP A 408 -1.32 33.64 -13.51
N PHE A 409 -2.37 32.95 -13.06
CA PHE A 409 -2.75 32.93 -11.65
C PHE A 409 -1.71 32.20 -10.78
N VAL A 410 -1.33 30.96 -11.13
CA VAL A 410 -0.42 30.16 -10.28
C VAL A 410 0.99 30.77 -10.19
N ARG A 411 1.45 31.45 -11.25
CA ARG A 411 2.75 32.15 -11.27
C ARG A 411 2.81 33.31 -10.28
N GLN A 412 1.69 33.98 -10.05
CA GLN A 412 1.59 35.14 -9.17
C GLN A 412 1.19 34.76 -7.74
N HIS A 413 0.66 33.55 -7.54
CA HIS A 413 0.19 33.11 -6.23
C HIS A 413 1.36 32.58 -5.38
N ARG A 414 1.88 33.42 -4.48
CA ARG A 414 3.04 33.12 -3.61
C ARG A 414 4.28 32.68 -4.43
N PRO A 415 4.84 33.56 -5.28
CA PRO A 415 5.93 33.20 -6.21
C PRO A 415 7.25 32.84 -5.51
N ASP A 416 7.42 33.24 -4.25
CA ASP A 416 8.62 33.01 -3.45
C ASP A 416 8.55 31.74 -2.59
N ASP A 417 7.35 31.17 -2.42
CA ASP A 417 7.17 29.89 -1.76
C ASP A 417 7.41 28.75 -2.76
N LEU A 418 8.67 28.31 -2.86
CA LEU A 418 9.07 27.26 -3.80
C LEU A 418 8.38 25.92 -3.55
N GLY A 419 8.08 25.59 -2.28
CA GLY A 419 7.38 24.36 -1.93
C GLY A 419 5.93 24.39 -2.42
N HIS A 420 5.26 25.52 -2.24
CA HIS A 420 3.92 25.76 -2.77
C HIS A 420 3.90 25.73 -4.31
N GLN A 421 4.82 26.45 -4.96
CA GLN A 421 4.93 26.46 -6.42
C GLN A 421 5.19 25.05 -7.00
N ALA A 422 5.99 24.23 -6.31
CA ALA A 422 6.20 22.83 -6.67
C ALA A 422 4.89 22.01 -6.61
N ALA A 423 4.06 22.23 -5.58
CA ALA A 423 2.77 21.56 -5.46
C ALA A 423 1.81 21.96 -6.59
N LEU A 424 1.80 23.24 -6.98
CA LEU A 424 1.01 23.72 -8.12
C LEU A 424 1.48 23.10 -9.44
N ILE A 425 2.79 22.98 -9.66
CA ILE A 425 3.35 22.29 -10.85
C ILE A 425 2.86 20.83 -10.90
N ARG A 426 2.93 20.09 -9.79
CA ARG A 426 2.44 18.71 -9.72
C ARG A 426 0.95 18.62 -10.01
N ALA A 427 0.14 19.53 -9.47
CA ALA A 427 -1.30 19.59 -9.70
C ALA A 427 -1.62 19.79 -11.19
N ILE A 428 -0.94 20.74 -11.85
CA ILE A 428 -1.11 20.99 -13.29
C ILE A 428 -0.65 19.77 -14.10
N GLN A 429 0.55 19.25 -13.84
CA GLN A 429 1.09 18.07 -14.52
C GLN A 429 0.11 16.89 -14.43
N GLN A 430 -0.37 16.57 -13.23
CA GLN A 430 -1.27 15.45 -13.00
C GLN A 430 -2.61 15.68 -13.72
N GLY A 431 -3.21 16.87 -13.60
CA GLY A 431 -4.48 17.18 -14.27
C GLY A 431 -4.36 17.10 -15.80
N THR A 432 -3.28 17.63 -16.37
CA THR A 432 -2.99 17.56 -17.80
C THR A 432 -2.75 16.12 -18.27
N GLN A 433 -2.03 15.31 -17.49
CA GLN A 433 -1.77 13.90 -17.81
C GLN A 433 -3.07 13.06 -17.78
N GLU A 434 -3.96 13.31 -16.81
CA GLU A 434 -5.23 12.60 -16.67
C GLU A 434 -6.20 12.85 -17.84
N ARG A 435 -6.04 13.94 -18.59
CA ARG A 435 -6.74 14.19 -19.86
C ARG A 435 -5.94 13.78 -21.11
N GLY A 436 -4.84 13.05 -20.94
CA GLY A 436 -4.01 12.53 -22.02
C GLY A 436 -3.08 13.55 -22.68
N GLY A 437 -2.87 14.71 -22.05
CA GLY A 437 -2.00 15.78 -22.55
C GLY A 437 -0.59 15.78 -21.94
N ALA A 438 0.24 16.69 -22.44
CA ALA A 438 1.51 17.08 -21.84
C ALA A 438 1.47 18.57 -21.48
N LEU A 439 2.36 19.03 -20.59
CA LEU A 439 2.47 20.45 -20.25
C LEU A 439 2.72 21.29 -21.52
N SER A 440 2.00 22.40 -21.65
CA SER A 440 2.26 23.37 -22.71
C SER A 440 3.67 23.98 -22.58
N PRO A 441 4.25 24.54 -23.66
CA PRO A 441 5.55 25.20 -23.59
C PRO A 441 5.62 26.29 -22.49
N PRO A 442 4.63 27.20 -22.33
CA PRO A 442 4.65 28.16 -21.23
C PRO A 442 4.60 27.52 -19.83
N ALA A 443 3.83 26.45 -19.64
CA ALA A 443 3.80 25.71 -18.38
C ALA A 443 5.16 25.06 -18.09
N ARG A 444 5.79 24.49 -19.11
CA ARG A 444 7.12 23.87 -19.03
C ARG A 444 8.20 24.89 -18.69
N ASP A 445 8.20 26.06 -19.32
CA ASP A 445 9.18 27.13 -19.05
C ASP A 445 9.09 27.63 -17.61
N TRP A 446 7.86 27.82 -17.11
CA TRP A 446 7.64 28.17 -15.70
C TRP A 446 8.12 27.07 -14.75
N ALA A 447 7.78 25.81 -15.03
CA ALA A 447 8.23 24.68 -14.24
C ALA A 447 9.77 24.61 -14.20
N VAL A 448 10.44 24.78 -15.35
CA VAL A 448 11.92 24.83 -15.45
C VAL A 448 12.49 25.93 -14.55
N SER A 449 11.92 27.14 -14.57
CA SER A 449 12.38 28.26 -13.73
C SER A 449 12.29 27.94 -12.23
N ILE A 450 11.14 27.44 -11.77
CA ILE A 450 10.93 27.06 -10.37
C ILE A 450 11.82 25.89 -9.97
N ILE A 451 11.95 24.87 -10.82
CA ILE A 451 12.77 23.69 -10.55
C ILE A 451 14.26 24.05 -10.44
N ARG A 452 14.77 24.99 -11.26
CA ARG A 452 16.15 25.49 -11.09
C ARG A 452 16.36 26.12 -9.71
N ARG A 453 15.42 26.95 -9.24
CA ARG A 453 15.47 27.57 -7.90
C ARG A 453 15.40 26.51 -6.79
N LEU A 454 14.54 25.51 -6.93
CA LEU A 454 14.46 24.37 -6.01
C LEU A 454 15.78 23.61 -5.95
N ILE A 455 16.33 23.22 -7.11
CA ILE A 455 17.61 22.49 -7.20
C ILE A 455 18.75 23.31 -6.59
N ALA A 456 18.74 24.65 -6.72
CA ALA A 456 19.76 25.52 -6.16
C ALA A 456 19.57 25.82 -4.65
N SER A 457 18.46 25.40 -4.04
CA SER A 457 18.17 25.68 -2.63
C SER A 457 19.22 25.06 -1.69
N ALA A 458 19.48 25.77 -0.58
CA ALA A 458 20.26 25.26 0.53
C ALA A 458 19.50 24.21 1.36
N GLN A 459 18.16 24.16 1.24
CA GLN A 459 17.33 23.16 1.92
C GLN A 459 17.28 21.87 1.10
N ASP A 460 17.76 20.76 1.66
CA ASP A 460 17.78 19.46 0.99
C ASP A 460 16.38 18.95 0.59
N SER A 461 15.35 19.27 1.36
CA SER A 461 13.96 18.92 1.04
C SER A 461 13.47 19.61 -0.25
N GLN A 462 13.82 20.88 -0.43
CA GLN A 462 13.50 21.66 -1.62
C GLN A 462 14.32 21.19 -2.83
N ALA A 463 15.63 20.99 -2.65
CA ALA A 463 16.49 20.47 -3.71
C ALA A 463 16.02 19.10 -4.21
N LYS A 464 15.69 18.18 -3.30
CA LYS A 464 15.11 16.88 -3.63
C LYS A 464 13.80 17.01 -4.40
N THR A 465 12.89 17.88 -3.96
CA THR A 465 11.62 18.13 -4.65
C THR A 465 11.85 18.62 -6.09
N GLY A 466 12.81 19.53 -6.29
CA GLY A 466 13.20 20.01 -7.62
C GLY A 466 13.74 18.89 -8.52
N LEU A 467 14.63 18.04 -8.00
CA LEU A 467 15.20 16.90 -8.74
C LEU A 467 14.14 15.85 -9.10
N GLU A 468 13.22 15.53 -8.19
CA GLU A 468 12.10 14.62 -8.48
C GLU A 468 11.18 15.17 -9.57
N LEU A 469 10.85 16.46 -9.50
CA LEU A 469 10.07 17.13 -10.54
C LEU A 469 10.79 17.10 -11.89
N ALA A 470 12.09 17.42 -11.90
CA ALA A 470 12.95 17.37 -13.07
C ALA A 470 12.89 16.02 -13.81
N GLY A 471 13.02 14.93 -13.04
CA GLY A 471 12.93 13.58 -13.54
C GLY A 471 11.55 13.22 -14.08
N SER A 472 10.50 13.48 -13.27
CA SER A 472 9.11 13.15 -13.61
C SER A 472 8.61 13.84 -14.88
N LEU A 473 9.04 15.08 -15.11
CA LEU A 473 8.71 15.91 -16.27
C LEU A 473 9.67 15.72 -17.45
N LYS A 474 10.74 14.93 -17.29
CA LYS A 474 11.78 14.69 -18.30
C LYS A 474 12.32 16.00 -18.91
N LEU A 475 12.73 16.92 -18.04
CA LEU A 475 13.21 18.24 -18.44
C LEU A 475 14.69 18.20 -18.84
N SER A 476 14.97 18.11 -20.14
CA SER A 476 16.33 18.13 -20.69
C SER A 476 17.02 19.48 -20.46
N GLU A 477 16.25 20.56 -20.37
CA GLU A 477 16.75 21.93 -20.19
C GLU A 477 17.52 22.11 -18.87
N ILE A 478 17.23 21.30 -17.86
CA ILE A 478 17.86 21.35 -16.54
C ILE A 478 18.83 20.19 -16.29
N GLN A 479 19.10 19.37 -17.31
CA GLN A 479 19.99 18.22 -17.20
C GLN A 479 21.38 18.60 -16.68
N GLU A 480 21.95 19.73 -17.12
CA GLU A 480 23.26 20.20 -16.63
C GLU A 480 23.27 20.44 -15.12
N ALA A 481 22.21 21.04 -14.57
CA ALA A 481 22.09 21.28 -13.14
C ALA A 481 21.91 19.96 -12.35
N VAL A 482 21.15 19.02 -12.89
CA VAL A 482 20.99 17.67 -12.32
C VAL A 482 22.33 16.92 -12.30
N VAL A 483 23.09 16.99 -13.39
CA VAL A 483 24.42 16.39 -13.52
C VAL A 483 25.41 17.01 -12.53
N ALA A 484 25.38 18.33 -12.36
CA ALA A 484 26.24 19.02 -11.39
C ALA A 484 25.99 18.50 -9.97
N VAL A 485 24.73 18.39 -9.56
CA VAL A 485 24.36 17.85 -8.23
C VAL A 485 24.76 16.38 -8.09
N ALA A 486 24.58 15.55 -9.11
CA ALA A 486 24.96 14.13 -9.05
C ALA A 486 26.48 13.94 -8.82
N LYS A 487 27.30 14.84 -9.37
CA LYS A 487 28.77 14.81 -9.27
C LYS A 487 29.34 15.51 -8.04
N ASP A 488 28.57 16.39 -7.41
CA ASP A 488 29.03 17.17 -6.26
C ASP A 488 29.21 16.29 -5.02
N ARG A 489 30.45 16.00 -4.64
CA ARG A 489 30.78 15.20 -3.46
C ARG A 489 30.53 15.93 -2.14
N GLN A 490 30.30 17.24 -2.16
CA GLN A 490 29.92 18.02 -0.98
C GLN A 490 28.41 18.03 -0.74
N ALA A 491 27.61 17.69 -1.76
CA ALA A 491 26.17 17.54 -1.62
C ALA A 491 25.82 16.29 -0.78
N SER A 492 24.71 16.36 -0.06
CA SER A 492 24.24 15.23 0.75
C SER A 492 23.91 14.01 -0.12
N GLU A 493 24.07 12.81 0.45
CA GLU A 493 23.76 11.55 -0.25
C GLU A 493 22.32 11.51 -0.76
N ALA A 494 21.36 12.02 0.02
CA ALA A 494 19.95 12.07 -0.37
C ALA A 494 19.74 12.94 -1.62
N ARG A 495 20.40 14.09 -1.70
CA ARG A 495 20.33 15.03 -2.83
C ARG A 495 20.98 14.43 -4.07
N ARG A 496 22.16 13.82 -3.92
CA ARG A 496 22.85 13.11 -5.02
C ARG A 496 22.02 11.93 -5.53
N ALA A 497 21.43 11.13 -4.66
CA ALA A 497 20.57 10.00 -5.02
C ALA A 497 19.31 10.44 -5.80
N ALA A 498 18.69 11.57 -5.40
CA ALA A 498 17.58 12.16 -6.14
C ALA A 498 18.02 12.63 -7.54
N ALA A 499 19.20 13.24 -7.65
CA ALA A 499 19.75 13.67 -8.94
C ALA A 499 20.06 12.50 -9.88
N LEU A 500 20.60 11.39 -9.38
CA LEU A 500 20.81 10.17 -10.17
C LEU A 500 19.50 9.60 -10.71
N THR A 501 18.46 9.62 -9.87
CA THR A 501 17.12 9.18 -10.26
C THR A 501 16.57 10.08 -11.37
N ALA A 502 16.65 11.39 -11.19
CA ALA A 502 16.19 12.37 -12.16
C ALA A 502 16.92 12.22 -13.50
N LEU A 503 18.25 12.06 -13.46
CA LEU A 503 19.07 11.89 -14.65
C LEU A 503 18.69 10.63 -15.44
N SER A 504 18.45 9.51 -14.75
CA SER A 504 18.02 8.26 -15.40
C SER A 504 16.67 8.37 -16.12
N GLN A 505 15.83 9.33 -15.72
CA GLN A 505 14.51 9.60 -16.30
C GLN A 505 14.57 10.64 -17.43
N ILE A 506 15.43 11.66 -17.30
CA ILE A 506 15.61 12.73 -18.29
C ILE A 506 16.36 12.22 -19.52
N ASP A 507 17.54 11.62 -19.29
CA ASP A 507 18.42 11.13 -20.34
C ASP A 507 19.05 9.80 -19.90
N PRO A 508 18.42 8.66 -20.26
CA PRO A 508 18.91 7.35 -19.92
C PRO A 508 20.33 7.04 -20.43
N GLN A 509 20.78 7.70 -21.52
CA GLN A 509 22.12 7.48 -22.08
C GLN A 509 23.17 8.25 -21.30
N ALA A 510 22.98 9.56 -21.08
CA ALA A 510 23.88 10.33 -20.23
C ALA A 510 23.88 9.82 -18.77
N GLY A 511 22.73 9.35 -18.29
CA GLY A 511 22.57 8.69 -17.01
C GLY A 511 23.48 7.48 -16.84
N LEU A 512 23.57 6.62 -17.87
CA LEU A 512 24.39 5.40 -17.81
C LEU A 512 25.86 5.69 -17.49
N ALA A 513 26.45 6.72 -18.11
CA ALA A 513 27.85 7.07 -17.88
C ALA A 513 28.11 7.56 -16.45
N ILE A 514 27.20 8.34 -15.88
CA ILE A 514 27.33 8.86 -14.51
C ILE A 514 27.05 7.77 -13.47
N LEU A 515 25.98 7.00 -13.66
CA LEU A 515 25.63 5.88 -12.80
C LEU A 515 26.74 4.83 -12.78
N GLY A 516 27.30 4.51 -13.95
CA GLY A 516 28.45 3.62 -14.08
C GLY A 516 29.64 4.11 -13.26
N ARG A 517 30.05 5.38 -13.44
CA ARG A 517 31.16 5.96 -12.66
C ARG A 517 30.93 5.87 -11.15
N ILE A 518 29.73 6.17 -10.68
CA ILE A 518 29.41 6.10 -9.24
C ILE A 518 29.44 4.66 -8.76
N LEU A 519 28.91 3.72 -9.54
CA LEU A 519 28.97 2.29 -9.21
C LEU A 519 30.42 1.78 -9.12
N ASP A 520 31.27 2.19 -10.07
CA ASP A 520 32.67 1.76 -10.21
C ASP A 520 33.57 2.38 -9.11
N GLU A 521 33.28 3.61 -8.70
CA GLU A 521 34.10 4.40 -7.78
C GLU A 521 33.94 3.96 -6.32
N VAL A 522 34.94 3.26 -5.80
CA VAL A 522 34.95 2.71 -4.44
C VAL A 522 35.00 3.78 -3.34
N SER A 523 35.42 5.00 -3.66
CA SER A 523 35.37 6.12 -2.71
C SER A 523 33.97 6.73 -2.55
N GLU A 524 32.99 6.36 -3.39
CA GLU A 524 31.61 6.81 -3.21
C GLU A 524 30.91 6.04 -2.08
N PRO A 525 30.00 6.70 -1.33
CA PRO A 525 29.18 6.04 -0.31
C PRO A 525 28.43 4.82 -0.85
N LEU A 526 28.40 3.74 -0.05
CA LEU A 526 27.76 2.47 -0.43
C LEU A 526 26.30 2.67 -0.87
N ALA A 527 25.54 3.50 -0.15
CA ALA A 527 24.14 3.78 -0.48
C ALA A 527 23.97 4.42 -1.88
N LEU A 528 24.91 5.27 -2.32
CA LEU A 528 24.90 5.84 -3.66
C LEU A 528 25.27 4.82 -4.73
N ARG A 529 26.22 3.91 -4.43
CA ARG A 529 26.57 2.80 -5.32
C ARG A 529 25.40 1.83 -5.51
N GLU A 530 24.69 1.51 -4.43
CA GLU A 530 23.47 0.69 -4.47
C GLU A 530 22.35 1.36 -5.26
N ARG A 531 22.16 2.69 -5.06
CA ARG A 531 21.20 3.45 -5.87
C ARG A 531 21.57 3.42 -7.35
N ALA A 532 22.85 3.60 -7.68
CA ALA A 532 23.33 3.54 -9.05
C ALA A 532 23.11 2.16 -9.68
N ALA A 533 23.45 1.09 -8.96
CA ALA A 533 23.20 -0.29 -9.39
C ALA A 533 21.71 -0.55 -9.68
N THR A 534 20.83 -0.08 -8.79
CA THR A 534 19.37 -0.19 -8.95
C THR A 534 18.89 0.50 -10.24
N LEU A 535 19.33 1.73 -10.49
CA LEU A 535 18.93 2.50 -11.66
C LEU A 535 19.49 1.92 -12.96
N LEU A 536 20.74 1.44 -12.96
CA LEU A 536 21.34 0.72 -14.09
C LEU A 536 20.57 -0.55 -14.44
N ALA A 537 20.16 -1.31 -13.43
CA ALA A 537 19.37 -2.53 -13.64
C ALA A 537 17.98 -2.22 -14.21
N GLN A 538 17.32 -1.16 -13.74
CA GLN A 538 16.01 -0.73 -14.23
C GLN A 538 16.05 -0.31 -15.71
N GLY A 539 17.15 0.31 -16.17
CA GLY A 539 17.29 0.72 -17.56
C GLY A 539 17.37 -0.44 -18.56
N ASN A 540 17.70 -1.66 -18.10
CA ASN A 540 17.83 -2.88 -18.90
C ASN A 540 18.64 -2.73 -20.21
N GLN A 541 19.67 -1.89 -20.19
CA GLN A 541 20.56 -1.68 -21.33
C GLN A 541 21.71 -2.69 -21.28
N ASN A 542 22.21 -3.16 -22.43
CA ASN A 542 23.34 -4.10 -22.50
C ASN A 542 24.59 -3.55 -21.79
N ALA A 543 24.96 -2.30 -22.07
CA ALA A 543 26.10 -1.64 -21.42
C ALA A 543 25.93 -1.48 -19.90
N ALA A 544 24.69 -1.29 -19.42
CA ALA A 544 24.41 -1.23 -17.98
C ALA A 544 24.58 -2.62 -17.33
N ARG A 545 24.10 -3.68 -18.01
CA ARG A 545 24.28 -5.07 -17.58
C ARG A 545 25.75 -5.46 -17.52
N GLU A 546 26.54 -5.12 -18.54
CA GLU A 546 27.98 -5.38 -18.58
C GLU A 546 28.71 -4.72 -17.41
N ARG A 547 28.39 -3.46 -17.09
CA ARG A 547 28.94 -2.76 -15.92
C ARG A 547 28.56 -3.44 -14.60
N LEU A 548 27.29 -3.79 -14.43
CA LEU A 548 26.81 -4.52 -13.24
C LEU A 548 27.56 -5.85 -13.06
N LEU A 549 27.73 -6.62 -14.14
CA LEU A 549 28.47 -7.89 -14.12
C LEU A 549 29.96 -7.70 -13.83
N ALA A 550 30.57 -6.62 -14.32
CA ALA A 550 31.97 -6.31 -14.07
C ALA A 550 32.24 -5.92 -12.59
N VAL A 551 31.29 -5.22 -11.96
CA VAL A 551 31.43 -4.76 -10.56
C VAL A 551 31.07 -5.84 -9.55
N LEU A 552 30.13 -6.73 -9.88
CA LEU A 552 29.62 -7.78 -8.96
C LEU A 552 30.73 -8.57 -8.22
N PRO A 553 31.82 -9.04 -8.86
CA PRO A 553 32.86 -9.82 -8.16
C PRO A 553 33.64 -9.05 -7.10
N GLN A 554 33.74 -7.73 -7.26
CA GLN A 554 34.50 -6.84 -6.37
C GLN A 554 33.60 -6.06 -5.41
N ALA A 555 32.28 -6.15 -5.56
CA ALA A 555 31.32 -5.47 -4.71
C ALA A 555 31.22 -6.13 -3.32
N PRO A 556 31.04 -5.34 -2.24
CA PRO A 556 30.70 -5.88 -0.93
C PRO A 556 29.28 -6.48 -0.93
N GLY A 557 28.99 -7.34 0.05
CA GLY A 557 27.77 -8.14 0.15
C GLY A 557 26.44 -7.42 -0.11
N PRO A 558 26.17 -6.26 0.52
CA PRO A 558 24.95 -5.49 0.28
C PRO A 558 24.82 -5.05 -1.19
N LEU A 559 25.92 -4.55 -1.78
CA LEU A 559 25.94 -4.15 -3.18
C LEU A 559 25.82 -5.36 -4.12
N GLN A 560 26.43 -6.51 -3.81
CA GLN A 560 26.22 -7.76 -4.56
C GLN A 560 24.74 -8.15 -4.60
N THR A 561 24.05 -8.03 -3.45
CA THR A 561 22.62 -8.35 -3.35
C THR A 561 21.79 -7.41 -4.22
N THR A 562 22.08 -6.11 -4.17
CA THR A 562 21.41 -5.11 -5.01
C THR A 562 21.64 -5.36 -6.51
N ILE A 563 22.88 -5.65 -6.92
CA ILE A 563 23.23 -5.97 -8.30
C ILE A 563 22.55 -7.27 -8.75
N ALA A 564 22.62 -8.34 -7.94
CA ALA A 564 22.02 -9.63 -8.25
C ALA A 564 20.50 -9.54 -8.40
N LEU A 565 19.84 -8.80 -7.51
CA LEU A 565 18.40 -8.52 -7.58
C LEU A 565 18.04 -7.80 -8.89
N GLY A 566 18.89 -6.86 -9.33
CA GLY A 566 18.76 -6.18 -10.60
C GLY A 566 18.91 -7.10 -11.81
N LEU A 567 20.01 -7.87 -11.87
CA LEU A 567 20.32 -8.81 -12.94
C LEU A 567 19.28 -9.92 -13.07
N ALA A 568 18.76 -10.44 -11.95
CA ALA A 568 17.71 -11.45 -11.92
C ALA A 568 16.38 -10.96 -12.52
N GLY A 569 16.20 -9.65 -12.72
CA GLY A 569 14.98 -9.08 -13.29
C GLY A 569 14.77 -9.35 -14.78
N THR A 570 15.78 -9.81 -15.51
CA THR A 570 15.66 -10.11 -16.95
C THR A 570 16.35 -11.42 -17.31
N ARG A 571 15.89 -12.09 -18.36
CA ARG A 571 16.46 -13.39 -18.77
C ARG A 571 17.97 -13.32 -19.08
N PRO A 572 18.49 -12.35 -19.87
CA PRO A 572 19.93 -12.25 -20.10
C PRO A 572 20.74 -11.96 -18.84
N GLY A 573 20.21 -11.14 -17.92
CA GLY A 573 20.85 -10.86 -16.65
C GLY A 573 20.87 -12.07 -15.71
N ALA A 574 19.75 -12.81 -15.64
CA ALA A 574 19.63 -14.03 -14.85
C ALA A 574 20.60 -15.12 -15.34
N GLU A 575 20.73 -15.31 -16.66
CA GLU A 575 21.70 -16.24 -17.25
C GLU A 575 23.13 -15.88 -16.86
N ALA A 576 23.51 -14.60 -17.04
CA ALA A 576 24.85 -14.12 -16.72
C ALA A 576 25.17 -14.18 -15.22
N LEU A 577 24.20 -13.86 -14.36
CA LEU A 577 24.33 -13.96 -12.90
C LEU A 577 24.59 -15.41 -12.47
N LEU A 578 23.77 -16.35 -12.97
CA LEU A 578 23.93 -17.76 -12.64
C LEU A 578 25.26 -18.33 -13.16
N THR A 579 25.76 -17.86 -14.30
CA THR A 579 27.10 -18.21 -14.80
C THR A 579 28.21 -17.66 -13.91
N LEU A 580 28.16 -16.38 -13.51
CA LEU A 580 29.15 -15.81 -12.58
C LEU A 580 29.19 -16.54 -11.24
N ILE A 581 28.03 -16.96 -10.72
CA ILE A 581 27.95 -17.75 -9.49
C ILE A 581 28.54 -19.14 -9.70
N ALA A 582 28.26 -19.80 -10.83
CA ALA A 582 28.83 -21.10 -11.16
C ALA A 582 30.37 -21.05 -11.24
N ASP A 583 30.91 -19.98 -11.83
CA ASP A 583 32.35 -19.72 -11.94
C ASP A 583 32.99 -19.35 -10.57
N GLY A 584 32.19 -19.15 -9.51
CA GLY A 584 32.67 -18.74 -8.19
C GLY A 584 33.02 -17.25 -8.06
N LYS A 585 32.70 -16.45 -9.09
CA LYS A 585 32.97 -15.00 -9.13
C LYS A 585 31.91 -14.17 -8.40
N ALA A 586 30.81 -14.77 -7.98
CA ALA A 586 29.77 -14.17 -7.15
C ALA A 586 29.23 -15.19 -6.15
N SER A 587 28.71 -14.70 -5.02
CA SER A 587 28.32 -15.59 -3.93
C SER A 587 27.09 -16.39 -4.28
N ALA A 588 27.14 -17.71 -4.12
CA ALA A 588 25.97 -18.56 -4.26
C ALA A 588 24.90 -18.30 -3.17
N ARG A 589 25.27 -17.63 -2.06
CA ARG A 589 24.29 -17.15 -1.05
C ARG A 589 23.28 -16.16 -1.63
N LEU A 590 23.60 -15.46 -2.72
CA LEU A 590 22.67 -14.57 -3.43
C LEU A 590 21.43 -15.34 -3.93
N LEU A 591 21.53 -16.65 -4.14
CA LEU A 591 20.42 -17.51 -4.56
C LEU A 591 19.50 -17.92 -3.40
N GLN A 592 19.90 -17.67 -2.15
CA GLN A 592 19.08 -17.88 -0.96
C GLN A 592 18.25 -16.63 -0.60
N GLU A 593 18.59 -15.47 -1.18
CA GLU A 593 17.82 -14.24 -1.03
C GLU A 593 16.47 -14.40 -1.73
N ARG A 594 15.38 -14.46 -0.95
CA ARG A 594 14.02 -14.68 -1.46
C ARG A 594 13.63 -13.72 -2.59
N PRO A 595 13.95 -12.42 -2.55
CA PRO A 595 13.66 -11.50 -3.66
C PRO A 595 14.41 -11.85 -4.95
N VAL A 596 15.65 -12.33 -4.87
CA VAL A 596 16.45 -12.76 -6.02
C VAL A 596 15.90 -14.05 -6.61
N GLU A 597 15.62 -15.05 -5.76
CA GLU A 597 15.04 -16.33 -6.20
C GLU A 597 13.70 -16.11 -6.93
N MET A 598 12.82 -15.28 -6.38
CA MET A 598 11.54 -14.94 -7.01
C MET A 598 11.73 -14.32 -8.40
N ARG A 599 12.69 -13.41 -8.56
CA ARG A 599 12.96 -12.77 -9.87
C ARG A 599 13.59 -13.74 -10.86
N LEU A 600 14.52 -14.60 -10.44
CA LEU A 600 15.09 -15.65 -11.29
C LEU A 600 14.01 -16.57 -11.84
N ARG A 601 13.08 -17.02 -10.99
CA ARG A 601 11.94 -17.85 -11.40
C ARG A 601 11.03 -17.12 -12.40
N ALA A 602 10.77 -15.82 -12.17
CA ALA A 602 10.00 -15.00 -13.09
C ALA A 602 10.71 -14.77 -14.44
N ALA A 603 12.04 -14.63 -14.45
CA ALA A 603 12.84 -14.40 -15.65
C ALA A 603 13.03 -15.65 -16.53
N GLY A 604 12.89 -16.85 -15.95
CA GLY A 604 12.92 -18.14 -16.68
C GLY A 604 14.23 -18.45 -17.42
N PRO A 605 15.41 -18.38 -16.79
CA PRO A 605 16.65 -18.87 -17.40
C PRO A 605 16.59 -20.40 -17.63
N LYS A 606 17.41 -20.90 -18.55
CA LYS A 606 17.45 -22.33 -18.88
C LYS A 606 17.88 -23.16 -17.68
N ASP A 607 17.21 -24.30 -17.52
CA ASP A 607 17.50 -25.33 -16.51
C ASP A 607 17.58 -24.80 -15.07
N LEU A 608 16.74 -23.80 -14.74
CA LEU A 608 16.82 -23.08 -13.46
C LEU A 608 16.80 -24.01 -12.24
N GLU A 609 15.85 -24.95 -12.13
CA GLU A 609 15.78 -25.82 -10.94
C GLU A 609 17.02 -26.69 -10.77
N ALA A 610 17.54 -27.24 -11.86
CA ALA A 610 18.77 -28.04 -11.83
C ALA A 610 19.99 -27.20 -11.43
N ARG A 611 20.08 -25.97 -11.94
CA ARG A 611 21.14 -25.01 -11.58
C ARG A 611 21.02 -24.54 -10.13
N LEU A 612 19.81 -24.23 -9.65
CA LEU A 612 19.59 -23.86 -8.26
C LEU A 612 19.93 -25.01 -7.31
N ALA A 613 19.51 -26.24 -7.62
CA ALA A 613 19.85 -27.42 -6.84
C ALA A 613 21.38 -27.61 -6.76
N ARG A 614 22.08 -27.51 -7.91
CA ARG A 614 23.54 -27.66 -7.98
C ARG A 614 24.29 -26.55 -7.26
N LEU A 615 23.88 -25.28 -7.43
CA LEU A 615 24.59 -24.12 -6.89
C LEU A 615 24.27 -23.87 -5.40
N ARG A 616 23.18 -24.44 -4.89
CA ARG A 616 22.81 -24.36 -3.46
C ARG A 616 23.26 -25.55 -2.65
N ASN A 617 23.58 -26.68 -3.29
CA ASN A 617 24.10 -27.84 -2.58
C ASN A 617 25.39 -27.45 -1.85
N ASP A 618 25.48 -27.86 -0.58
CA ASP A 618 26.65 -27.65 0.28
C ASP A 618 26.96 -26.21 0.70
N LEU A 619 26.01 -25.27 0.57
CA LEU A 619 26.19 -23.93 1.14
C LEU A 619 26.12 -23.94 2.67
N PRO A 620 27.13 -23.41 3.38
CA PRO A 620 27.03 -23.19 4.82
C PRO A 620 25.86 -22.26 5.13
N ALA A 621 25.16 -22.52 6.25
CA ALA A 621 24.13 -21.61 6.73
C ALA A 621 24.71 -20.21 6.97
N ALA A 622 23.92 -19.16 6.73
CA ALA A 622 24.32 -17.79 7.02
C ALA A 622 24.65 -17.64 8.50
N ASP A 623 25.94 -17.44 8.82
CA ASP A 623 26.40 -17.28 10.20
C ASP A 623 26.07 -15.86 10.68
N SER A 624 24.99 -15.75 11.46
CA SER A 624 24.57 -14.50 12.10
C SER A 624 25.67 -13.83 12.93
N ARG A 625 26.58 -14.61 13.55
CA ARG A 625 27.70 -14.09 14.34
C ARG A 625 28.74 -13.43 13.45
N LEU A 626 29.01 -14.01 12.27
CA LEU A 626 29.93 -13.46 11.29
C LEU A 626 29.40 -12.16 10.66
N GLN A 627 28.10 -12.08 10.39
CA GLN A 627 27.48 -10.84 9.90
C GLN A 627 27.55 -9.71 10.93
N GLU A 628 27.31 -10.01 12.21
CA GLU A 628 27.44 -9.02 13.27
C GLU A 628 28.90 -8.57 13.46
N LEU A 629 29.85 -9.50 13.36
CA LEU A 629 31.28 -9.19 13.38
C LEU A 629 31.67 -8.27 12.22
N LEU A 630 31.24 -8.58 11.00
CA LEU A 630 31.51 -7.76 9.81
C LEU A 630 30.99 -6.33 10.01
N LYS A 631 29.74 -6.19 10.43
CA LYS A 631 29.12 -4.90 10.70
C LYS A 631 29.88 -4.10 11.77
N ARG A 632 30.27 -4.76 12.86
CA ARG A 632 31.08 -4.15 13.93
C ARG A 632 32.44 -3.68 13.41
N ARG A 633 33.16 -4.52 12.65
CA ARG A 633 34.49 -4.17 12.11
C ARG A 633 34.42 -3.06 11.07
N GLN A 634 33.41 -3.06 10.21
CA GLN A 634 33.17 -1.97 9.24
C GLN A 634 32.90 -0.64 9.96
N ALA A 635 32.03 -0.63 10.97
CA ALA A 635 31.73 0.57 11.75
C ALA A 635 32.95 1.08 12.54
N GLY A 636 33.75 0.18 13.10
CA GLY A 636 34.93 0.53 13.90
C GLY A 636 36.11 1.04 13.08
N PHE A 637 36.31 0.55 11.86
CA PHE A 637 37.49 0.87 11.04
C PHE A 637 37.63 2.36 10.73
N ALA A 638 36.52 3.05 10.41
CA ALA A 638 36.54 4.48 10.11
C ALA A 638 37.02 5.34 11.30
N ALA A 639 36.76 4.90 12.53
CA ALA A 639 37.19 5.56 13.75
C ALA A 639 38.61 5.17 14.19
N ALA A 640 39.08 3.98 13.80
CA ALA A 640 40.31 3.38 14.34
C ALA A 640 41.62 3.91 13.72
N GLN A 641 41.58 4.57 12.55
CA GLN A 641 42.75 5.09 11.83
C GLN A 641 43.97 4.15 11.85
N GLY A 642 43.83 2.97 11.23
CA GLY A 642 44.89 1.96 11.19
C GLY A 642 46.22 2.46 10.60
N ASP A 643 47.33 1.89 11.06
CA ASP A 643 48.69 2.21 10.66
C ASP A 643 49.22 1.20 9.62
N PRO A 644 49.45 1.62 8.36
CA PRO A 644 49.95 0.75 7.31
C PRO A 644 51.30 0.10 7.62
N ALA A 645 52.18 0.74 8.41
CA ALA A 645 53.48 0.17 8.74
C ALA A 645 53.36 -1.04 9.68
N ARG A 646 52.47 -0.94 10.69
CA ARG A 646 52.14 -2.08 11.56
C ARG A 646 51.36 -3.16 10.81
N GLY A 647 50.49 -2.75 9.90
CA GLY A 647 49.74 -3.67 9.04
C GLY A 647 50.63 -4.54 8.15
N ALA A 648 51.76 -4.00 7.68
CA ALA A 648 52.75 -4.77 6.91
C ALA A 648 53.32 -5.96 7.71
N LEU A 649 53.55 -5.78 9.01
CA LEU A 649 54.03 -6.86 9.90
C LEU A 649 52.96 -7.95 10.08
N VAL A 650 51.69 -7.56 10.18
CA VAL A 650 50.57 -8.51 10.24
C VAL A 650 50.44 -9.30 8.93
N PHE A 651 50.62 -8.63 7.78
CA PHE A 651 50.61 -9.29 6.47
C PHE A 651 51.73 -10.33 6.34
N GLU A 652 52.96 -9.97 6.71
CA GLU A 652 54.11 -10.87 6.66
C GLU A 652 53.88 -12.12 7.54
N LYS A 653 53.35 -11.93 8.74
CA LYS A 653 53.09 -13.02 9.70
C LYS A 653 51.95 -13.94 9.27
N THR A 654 50.86 -13.39 8.72
CA THR A 654 49.58 -14.11 8.60
C THR A 654 49.16 -14.38 7.16
N CYS A 655 49.56 -13.55 6.20
CA CYS A 655 49.09 -13.61 4.81
C CYS A 655 50.17 -14.07 3.81
N ALA A 656 51.44 -13.73 4.04
CA ALA A 656 52.54 -13.98 3.09
C ALA A 656 52.84 -15.47 2.86
N ALA A 657 52.40 -16.37 3.74
CA ALA A 657 52.52 -17.81 3.58
C ALA A 657 51.71 -18.36 2.39
N CYS A 658 50.63 -17.67 2.00
CA CYS A 658 49.78 -18.09 0.89
C CYS A 658 49.72 -17.06 -0.24
N HIS A 659 49.82 -15.77 0.08
CA HIS A 659 49.65 -14.69 -0.89
C HIS A 659 50.95 -13.96 -1.19
N GLN A 660 51.09 -13.54 -2.45
CA GLN A 660 52.19 -12.69 -2.90
C GLN A 660 51.73 -11.24 -3.03
N LEU A 661 52.56 -10.30 -2.58
CA LEU A 661 52.37 -8.85 -2.70
C LEU A 661 53.72 -8.18 -2.99
N GLU A 662 53.80 -7.38 -4.04
CA GLU A 662 55.00 -6.70 -4.53
C GLU A 662 56.21 -7.66 -4.68
N GLY A 663 55.93 -8.88 -5.17
CA GLY A 663 56.93 -9.94 -5.36
C GLY A 663 57.36 -10.69 -4.08
N LYS A 664 56.82 -10.37 -2.90
CA LYS A 664 57.11 -11.03 -1.62
C LYS A 664 55.98 -11.96 -1.20
N GLY A 665 56.31 -13.14 -0.66
CA GLY A 665 55.34 -14.17 -0.23
C GLY A 665 55.15 -15.30 -1.24
N ALA A 666 54.28 -16.26 -0.92
CA ALA A 666 54.02 -17.45 -1.73
C ALA A 666 52.94 -17.23 -2.81
N ARG A 667 52.93 -18.07 -3.84
CA ARG A 667 51.93 -18.05 -4.93
C ARG A 667 50.96 -19.23 -4.84
N ILE A 668 50.38 -19.44 -3.66
CA ILE A 668 49.35 -20.48 -3.43
C ILE A 668 47.97 -19.87 -3.68
N GLY A 669 47.68 -18.75 -3.01
CA GLY A 669 46.50 -17.92 -3.28
C GLY A 669 46.76 -16.89 -4.39
N PRO A 670 45.73 -16.10 -4.76
CA PRO A 670 45.88 -15.01 -5.71
C PRO A 670 46.94 -14.00 -5.26
N GLN A 671 47.66 -13.42 -6.21
CA GLN A 671 48.47 -12.24 -5.94
C GLN A 671 47.59 -11.06 -5.51
N LEU A 672 48.13 -10.21 -4.65
CA LEU A 672 47.41 -9.10 -4.03
C LEU A 672 47.92 -7.73 -4.49
N ASP A 673 48.66 -7.67 -5.59
CA ASP A 673 49.04 -6.41 -6.22
C ASP A 673 47.77 -5.64 -6.65
N GLY A 674 47.69 -4.36 -6.28
CA GLY A 674 46.52 -3.52 -6.54
C GLY A 674 45.29 -3.82 -5.66
N ILE A 675 45.39 -4.71 -4.65
CA ILE A 675 44.25 -5.19 -3.85
C ILE A 675 43.46 -4.07 -3.16
N GLY A 676 44.11 -2.94 -2.86
CA GLY A 676 43.47 -1.76 -2.27
C GLY A 676 42.36 -1.15 -3.13
N ALA A 677 42.30 -1.47 -4.42
CA ALA A 677 41.22 -1.05 -5.32
C ALA A 677 39.85 -1.63 -4.94
N ARG A 678 39.80 -2.76 -4.21
CA ARG A 678 38.53 -3.38 -3.77
C ARG A 678 37.78 -2.59 -2.68
N GLY A 679 38.51 -1.75 -1.92
CA GLY A 679 37.94 -0.97 -0.83
C GLY A 679 37.78 -1.74 0.49
N ALA A 680 37.59 -0.98 1.57
CA ALA A 680 37.66 -1.50 2.93
C ALA A 680 36.62 -2.60 3.18
N ASP A 681 35.36 -2.36 2.80
CA ASP A 681 34.26 -3.29 3.06
C ASP A 681 34.48 -4.65 2.40
N ARG A 682 34.92 -4.66 1.13
CA ARG A 682 35.19 -5.90 0.40
C ARG A 682 36.39 -6.64 0.97
N LEU A 683 37.45 -5.94 1.37
CA LEU A 683 38.64 -6.56 1.97
C LEU A 683 38.33 -7.19 3.33
N MET A 684 37.54 -6.52 4.16
CA MET A 684 37.10 -7.09 5.43
C MET A 684 36.25 -8.34 5.22
N GLU A 685 35.35 -8.32 4.23
CA GLU A 685 34.57 -9.51 3.86
C GLU A 685 35.45 -10.65 3.36
N ASP A 686 36.42 -10.38 2.48
CA ASP A 686 37.32 -11.41 1.94
C ASP A 686 38.16 -12.07 3.04
N ILE A 687 38.54 -11.33 4.10
CA ILE A 687 39.34 -11.87 5.21
C ILE A 687 38.49 -12.56 6.27
N LEU A 688 37.35 -11.98 6.63
CA LEU A 688 36.50 -12.51 7.71
C LEU A 688 35.56 -13.64 7.22
N ASP A 689 35.17 -13.62 5.95
CA ASP A 689 34.31 -14.62 5.32
C ASP A 689 34.94 -15.16 4.00
N PRO A 690 36.10 -15.83 4.08
CA PRO A 690 36.84 -16.27 2.90
C PRO A 690 36.08 -17.29 2.03
N ASN A 691 35.05 -17.92 2.58
CA ASN A 691 34.18 -18.86 1.88
C ASN A 691 33.03 -18.18 1.11
N ARG A 692 32.89 -16.85 1.20
CA ARG A 692 31.78 -16.13 0.57
C ARG A 692 31.82 -16.20 -0.96
N ASN A 693 33.01 -15.98 -1.52
CA ASN A 693 33.30 -15.95 -2.96
C ASN A 693 34.58 -16.75 -3.22
N VAL A 694 34.43 -18.02 -3.62
CA VAL A 694 35.57 -18.89 -3.95
C VAL A 694 35.56 -19.14 -5.46
N ASP A 695 36.42 -18.41 -6.16
CA ASP A 695 36.65 -18.58 -7.59
C ASP A 695 37.10 -20.03 -7.87
N GLN A 696 36.57 -20.61 -8.94
CA GLN A 696 36.85 -21.99 -9.31
C GLN A 696 38.35 -22.29 -9.44
N ALA A 697 39.17 -21.31 -9.85
CA ALA A 697 40.62 -21.44 -9.98
C ALA A 697 41.34 -21.69 -8.64
N PHE A 698 40.73 -21.31 -7.51
CA PHE A 698 41.32 -21.44 -6.17
C PHE A 698 40.61 -22.49 -5.30
N ARG A 699 39.82 -23.37 -5.90
CA ARG A 699 39.18 -24.49 -5.18
C ARG A 699 40.13 -25.67 -5.08
N MET A 700 40.27 -26.20 -3.86
CA MET A 700 41.04 -27.41 -3.62
C MET A 700 40.43 -28.58 -4.40
N THR A 701 41.24 -29.20 -5.26
CA THR A 701 40.88 -30.41 -5.99
C THR A 701 41.59 -31.59 -5.34
N THR A 702 40.83 -32.63 -5.02
CA THR A 702 41.35 -33.91 -4.54
C THR A 702 41.13 -34.96 -5.60
N LEU A 703 42.21 -35.66 -5.96
CA LEU A 703 42.22 -36.74 -6.94
C LEU A 703 42.52 -38.04 -6.21
N ALA A 704 41.62 -39.01 -6.31
CA ALA A 704 41.91 -40.40 -5.99
C ALA A 704 42.51 -41.05 -7.23
N LEU A 705 43.72 -41.60 -7.11
CA LEU A 705 44.44 -42.21 -8.21
C LEU A 705 44.26 -43.73 -8.23
N THR A 706 44.35 -44.33 -9.41
CA THR A 706 44.22 -45.78 -9.63
C THR A 706 45.28 -46.62 -8.91
N ASP A 707 46.38 -46.00 -8.46
CA ASP A 707 47.43 -46.62 -7.64
C ASP A 707 47.18 -46.51 -6.12
N GLY A 708 46.02 -45.97 -5.72
CA GLY A 708 45.60 -45.81 -4.33
C GLY A 708 46.12 -44.53 -3.65
N ARG A 709 46.89 -43.68 -4.34
CA ARG A 709 47.31 -42.38 -3.80
C ARG A 709 46.18 -41.36 -3.87
N ILE A 710 46.13 -40.48 -2.88
CA ILE A 710 45.27 -39.29 -2.88
C ILE A 710 46.15 -38.06 -3.04
N VAL A 711 45.86 -37.26 -4.06
CA VAL A 711 46.58 -36.01 -4.34
C VAL A 711 45.63 -34.84 -4.19
N SER A 712 45.90 -33.94 -3.24
CA SER A 712 45.12 -32.73 -3.03
C SER A 712 45.95 -31.49 -3.35
N GLY A 713 45.39 -30.60 -4.16
CA GLY A 713 46.07 -29.37 -4.58
C GLY A 713 45.15 -28.43 -5.36
N LEU A 714 45.63 -27.23 -5.67
CA LEU A 714 44.95 -26.30 -6.55
C LEU A 714 45.19 -26.68 -8.00
N LEU A 715 44.14 -26.92 -8.77
CA LEU A 715 44.29 -27.25 -10.19
C LEU A 715 44.72 -26.00 -10.97
N LEU A 716 45.98 -25.97 -11.42
CA LEU A 716 46.54 -24.84 -12.15
C LEU A 716 46.09 -24.83 -13.61
N ARG A 717 46.16 -25.99 -14.27
CA ARG A 717 45.86 -26.16 -15.70
C ARG A 717 45.68 -27.63 -16.07
N GLU A 718 44.96 -27.85 -17.17
CA GLU A 718 44.85 -29.15 -17.82
C GLU A 718 45.57 -29.09 -19.18
N GLU A 719 46.65 -29.84 -19.33
CA GLU A 719 47.50 -29.87 -20.53
C GLU A 719 47.31 -31.20 -21.25
N GLY A 720 46.31 -31.27 -22.14
CA GLY A 720 45.97 -32.51 -22.84
C GLY A 720 45.52 -33.62 -21.88
N GLU A 721 46.32 -34.68 -21.79
CA GLU A 721 46.07 -35.84 -20.90
C GLU A 721 46.73 -35.71 -19.52
N VAL A 722 47.21 -34.52 -19.12
CA VAL A 722 47.85 -34.27 -17.82
C VAL A 722 47.14 -33.17 -17.05
N LEU A 723 46.80 -33.45 -15.79
CA LEU A 723 46.35 -32.48 -14.80
C LEU A 723 47.56 -31.93 -14.03
N VAL A 724 47.68 -30.61 -13.92
CA VAL A 724 48.76 -29.97 -13.15
C VAL A 724 48.16 -29.31 -11.90
N LEU A 725 48.55 -29.78 -10.72
CA LEU A 725 48.10 -29.28 -9.42
C LEU A 725 49.25 -28.59 -8.69
N ALA A 726 48.97 -27.52 -7.95
CA ALA A 726 49.88 -26.98 -6.94
C ALA A 726 49.54 -27.59 -5.57
N ASP A 727 50.51 -28.24 -4.92
CA ASP A 727 50.32 -28.78 -3.58
C ASP A 727 50.36 -27.69 -2.49
N SER A 728 50.22 -28.08 -1.22
CA SER A 728 50.24 -27.18 -0.05
C SER A 728 51.56 -26.40 0.13
N GLN A 729 52.63 -26.77 -0.57
CA GLN A 729 53.92 -26.07 -0.58
C GLN A 729 54.10 -25.20 -1.83
N GLY A 730 53.10 -25.16 -2.72
CA GLY A 730 53.16 -24.43 -3.98
C GLY A 730 53.98 -25.13 -5.07
N GLN A 731 54.30 -26.42 -4.91
CA GLN A 731 55.02 -27.19 -5.93
C GLN A 731 54.04 -27.80 -6.96
N GLU A 732 54.43 -27.79 -8.24
CA GLU A 732 53.62 -28.38 -9.30
C GLU A 732 53.73 -29.91 -9.31
N VAL A 733 52.59 -30.58 -9.16
CA VAL A 733 52.40 -32.03 -9.28
C VAL A 733 51.65 -32.32 -10.57
N ARG A 734 52.25 -33.15 -11.44
CA ARG A 734 51.67 -33.53 -12.74
C ARG A 734 51.08 -34.94 -12.66
N ILE A 735 49.79 -35.06 -12.92
CA ILE A 735 49.02 -36.31 -12.82
C ILE A 735 48.40 -36.66 -14.18
N PRO A 736 48.76 -37.80 -14.79
CA PRO A 736 48.08 -38.30 -15.98
C PRO A 736 46.58 -38.52 -15.73
N ARG A 737 45.71 -38.12 -16.67
CA ARG A 737 44.24 -38.23 -16.54
C ARG A 737 43.76 -39.68 -16.42
N ASP A 738 44.43 -40.61 -17.08
CA ASP A 738 44.13 -42.05 -17.03
C ASP A 738 44.44 -42.68 -15.66
N MET A 739 45.24 -42.00 -14.83
CA MET A 739 45.47 -42.39 -13.44
C MET A 739 44.39 -41.87 -12.48
N VAL A 740 43.44 -41.03 -12.91
CA VAL A 740 42.43 -40.44 -12.02
C VAL A 740 41.19 -41.34 -11.98
N GLU A 741 40.92 -41.91 -10.81
CA GLU A 741 39.73 -42.73 -10.55
C GLU A 741 38.55 -41.83 -10.11
N GLU A 742 38.79 -40.90 -9.20
CA GLU A 742 37.78 -39.97 -8.69
C GLU A 742 38.35 -38.55 -8.56
N ARG A 743 37.54 -37.55 -8.92
CA ARG A 743 37.88 -36.13 -8.74
C ARG A 743 36.80 -35.44 -7.90
N THR A 744 37.22 -34.91 -6.76
CA THR A 744 36.37 -34.11 -5.86
C THR A 744 36.90 -32.68 -5.79
N VAL A 745 36.03 -31.69 -5.93
CA VAL A 745 36.39 -30.27 -5.81
C VAL A 745 35.69 -29.68 -4.61
N SER A 746 36.45 -29.14 -3.66
CA SER A 746 35.89 -28.50 -2.47
C SER A 746 35.25 -27.15 -2.84
N PRO A 747 34.04 -26.84 -2.32
CA PRO A 747 33.45 -25.51 -2.47
C PRO A 747 34.06 -24.48 -1.52
N LEU A 748 34.90 -24.91 -0.56
CA LEU A 748 35.49 -24.06 0.47
C LEU A 748 36.83 -23.47 0.04
N SER A 749 37.12 -22.29 0.57
CA SER A 749 38.40 -21.61 0.41
C SER A 749 39.51 -22.36 1.15
N PRO A 750 40.73 -22.42 0.59
CA PRO A 750 41.92 -22.86 1.33
C PRO A 750 42.30 -21.91 2.47
N MET A 751 41.78 -20.68 2.48
CA MET A 751 42.05 -19.68 3.51
C MET A 751 41.33 -20.04 4.83
N PRO A 752 42.00 -19.99 6.00
CA PRO A 752 41.39 -20.37 7.27
C PRO A 752 40.19 -19.49 7.63
N ALA A 753 39.05 -20.12 7.95
CA ALA A 753 37.82 -19.40 8.31
C ALA A 753 37.87 -18.75 9.71
N ASN A 754 38.86 -19.07 10.54
CA ASN A 754 39.03 -18.56 11.90
C ASN A 754 40.09 -17.45 12.02
N LEU A 755 40.44 -16.76 10.92
CA LEU A 755 41.42 -15.67 10.95
C LEU A 755 41.01 -14.51 11.87
N ALA A 756 39.71 -14.29 12.03
CA ALA A 756 39.17 -13.31 12.97
C ALA A 756 39.57 -13.56 14.43
N ASP A 757 39.82 -14.83 14.80
CA ASP A 757 40.24 -15.23 16.15
C ASP A 757 41.77 -15.15 16.31
N GLN A 758 42.52 -15.04 15.21
CA GLN A 758 43.99 -15.02 15.19
C GLN A 758 44.58 -13.62 15.10
N ILE A 759 43.77 -12.63 14.70
CA ILE A 759 44.18 -11.23 14.53
C ILE A 759 43.34 -10.35 15.45
N ASP A 760 43.99 -9.73 16.45
CA ASP A 760 43.36 -8.76 17.33
C ASP A 760 42.76 -7.58 16.55
N GLU A 761 41.75 -6.93 17.14
CA GLU A 761 40.94 -5.94 16.42
C GLU A 761 41.73 -4.75 15.87
N SER A 762 42.64 -4.17 16.67
CA SER A 762 43.51 -3.09 16.22
C SER A 762 44.48 -3.52 15.12
N ALA A 763 45.08 -4.71 15.27
CA ALA A 763 46.00 -5.28 14.28
C ALA A 763 45.29 -5.60 12.95
N PHE A 764 44.01 -5.98 13.01
CA PHE A 764 43.17 -6.17 11.84
C PHE A 764 42.93 -4.84 11.11
N TYR A 765 42.63 -3.75 11.82
CA TYR A 765 42.49 -2.42 11.20
C TYR A 765 43.80 -1.93 10.59
N ASP A 766 44.93 -2.15 11.25
CA ASP A 766 46.26 -1.87 10.70
C ASP A 766 46.51 -2.67 9.40
N LEU A 767 46.16 -3.97 9.37
CA LEU A 767 46.24 -4.82 8.17
C LEU A 767 45.37 -4.28 7.02
N ILE A 768 44.12 -3.91 7.29
CA ILE A 768 43.23 -3.34 6.27
C ILE A 768 43.81 -2.01 5.74
N ALA A 769 44.34 -1.15 6.62
CA ALA A 769 44.99 0.10 6.21
C ALA A 769 46.21 -0.15 5.31
N TYR A 770 47.02 -1.16 5.63
CA TYR A 770 48.14 -1.58 4.78
C TYR A 770 47.68 -2.08 3.41
N LEU A 771 46.69 -2.97 3.34
CA LEU A 771 46.17 -3.47 2.06
C LEU A 771 45.54 -2.37 1.21
N LEU A 772 44.84 -1.42 1.84
CA LEU A 772 44.28 -0.25 1.15
C LEU A 772 45.36 0.68 0.58
N SER A 773 46.55 0.74 1.20
CA SER A 773 47.68 1.53 0.68
C SER A 773 48.27 0.95 -0.61
N ARG A 774 47.97 -0.32 -0.94
CA ARG A 774 48.43 -1.02 -2.17
C ARG A 774 47.48 -0.79 -3.34
N ARG A 775 47.04 0.44 -3.55
CA ARG A 775 46.41 0.85 -4.80
C ARG A 775 47.51 1.17 -5.79
N GLU A 776 47.56 0.51 -6.95
CA GLU A 776 48.42 0.98 -8.03
C GLU A 776 48.06 2.44 -8.36
N PRO A 777 49.04 3.31 -8.65
CA PRO A 777 48.73 4.56 -9.34
C PRO A 777 48.13 4.21 -10.70
N MET A 778 46.94 4.76 -11.00
CA MET A 778 46.36 4.69 -12.34
C MET A 778 47.43 5.05 -13.37
N PRO A 779 47.61 4.31 -14.48
CA PRO A 779 48.39 4.82 -15.59
C PRO A 779 47.78 6.16 -16.00
N THR A 780 48.55 7.25 -15.87
CA THR A 780 48.21 8.54 -16.48
C THR A 780 48.00 8.33 -17.98
N PRO A 781 47.03 9.04 -18.59
CA PRO A 781 46.55 8.75 -19.95
C PRO A 781 47.63 8.76 -21.02
#